data_AF-A0A1Q6V8V2-F1
#
_entry.id   AF-A0A1Q6V8V2-F1
#
_cell.length_a   1.000
_cell.length_b   1.000
_cell.length_c   1.000
_cell.angle_alpha   90.00
_cell.angle_beta   90.00
_cell.angle_gamma   90.00
#
_symmetry.space_group_name_H-M   'P 1'
#
loop_
_entity.id
_entity.type
_entity.pdbx_description
1 polymer ?
#
loop_
_entity_poly.entity_id
_entity_poly.type
_entity_poly.pdbx_seq_one_letter_code
_entity_poly.pdbx_strand_id
1 'polypeptide(L)'
;MTVDEKQAAKRHQQLRDEIRKHDRLYYDEAAPIIGDREYDRLYKELVDVETQFPDLVTPDSPTQRVGGKPLQAFEQVSHLIPMLSLDNTYSEEEVKNFYARIQRLLPNEKIPVVIEPKVDGVAVSLIYENGKLRQAATRGDGNVGDNITQNIRTIRSVPDHLRGAAPKLLEVRGEVYMDRKGFEKLNDERKKQGLPLFANPRNAAAGSLKQLDPAIVAKRPLGIVLYGTGATEGMDIDLHSEIFPLLKKLGLPTTERWWVAASVEEILDAIHELDVIRHNFAYQTDGAVVKVNTFAQRERLGFTAKSPRWAIAYKYAAERVETRLNDIIIQVGRTGILTPVAVLEPVLVSGSTVGRATLHNEDEIKRKDIRIGDTVVIEKAGEVIPAVVEVVKSKRPRSAKPFDFSEHIQGKCPVCGGPIRRDPQFVAWRCENLQCPAQTTRRVEFFAARGALDIESVGGIVADNVVERGLVREPLDLFELKVEQLAKLNLGTEEAPRVFGEKNATKAINAIERARTLPLSRWLYALAIPDVGKTTAMDLSRFHDTLNDVANSLLLQDVADYEEKKKQANELRRKDPQAYHVLRNDLAEIRDRLIKTGFAKQSKTKHVKGSGIVTEIGPVVSKSVLDFFASATGKRILQRLKDLDIQPKSEKVSLRKAAELPLAGKTFVLTGTLPSMTREEAREKIEALGGHVTGSVSKKTDYVVAGREPGSKFDKAKELGISILNEAEFRKEISA
;
A
#
# COMPACT_ATOMS: atom_id res chain seq x y z
N MET A 1 22.92 51.33 1.14
CA MET A 1 22.04 51.03 0.00
C MET A 1 22.32 52.03 -1.11
N THR A 2 23.38 51.76 -1.87
CA THR A 2 23.77 52.52 -3.06
C THR A 2 22.77 52.26 -4.19
N VAL A 3 22.70 53.16 -5.17
CA VAL A 3 21.67 53.20 -6.23
C VAL A 3 21.60 51.90 -7.06
N ASP A 4 22.69 51.13 -7.11
CA ASP A 4 22.83 49.86 -7.84
C ASP A 4 22.03 48.70 -7.18
N GLU A 5 22.07 48.57 -5.85
CA GLU A 5 21.34 47.52 -5.11
C GLU A 5 19.81 47.71 -5.19
N LYS A 6 19.33 48.96 -5.19
CA LYS A 6 17.89 49.26 -5.33
C LYS A 6 17.38 48.95 -6.73
N GLN A 7 18.19 49.19 -7.76
CA GLN A 7 17.83 48.83 -9.14
C GLN A 7 17.87 47.32 -9.35
N ALA A 8 18.87 46.63 -8.80
CA ALA A 8 18.96 45.17 -8.79
C ALA A 8 17.76 44.53 -8.06
N ALA A 9 17.36 45.04 -6.89
CA ALA A 9 16.19 44.55 -6.15
C ALA A 9 14.88 44.73 -6.95
N LYS A 10 14.73 45.87 -7.64
CA LYS A 10 13.56 46.13 -8.49
C LYS A 10 13.53 45.20 -9.71
N ARG A 11 14.67 44.98 -10.36
CA ARG A 11 14.79 44.07 -11.51
C ARG A 11 14.61 42.61 -11.10
N HIS A 12 15.15 42.20 -9.96
CA HIS A 12 14.96 40.89 -9.35
C HIS A 12 13.47 40.59 -9.13
N GLN A 13 12.74 41.50 -8.49
CA GLN A 13 11.31 41.34 -8.28
C GLN A 13 10.52 41.25 -9.59
N GLN A 14 10.83 42.10 -10.58
CA GLN A 14 10.20 42.07 -11.90
C GLN A 14 10.44 40.73 -12.63
N LEU A 15 11.68 40.25 -12.68
CA LEU A 15 12.02 38.97 -13.31
C LEU A 15 11.31 37.80 -12.63
N ARG A 16 11.22 37.81 -11.29
CA ARG A 16 10.49 36.79 -10.54
C ARG A 16 9.00 36.79 -10.86
N ASP A 17 8.38 37.96 -10.96
CA ASP A 17 6.96 38.09 -11.28
C ASP A 17 6.66 37.73 -12.74
N GLU A 18 7.54 38.11 -13.69
CA GLU A 18 7.45 37.73 -15.10
C GLU A 18 7.61 36.22 -15.29
N ILE A 19 8.65 35.60 -14.71
CA ILE A 19 8.87 34.14 -14.80
C ILE A 19 7.69 33.39 -14.17
N ARG A 20 7.18 33.83 -13.02
CA ARG A 20 5.99 33.22 -12.38
C ARG A 20 4.75 33.33 -13.26
N LYS A 21 4.57 34.47 -13.95
CA LYS A 21 3.47 34.68 -14.90
C LYS A 21 3.61 33.74 -16.11
N HIS A 22 4.80 33.57 -16.65
CA HIS A 22 5.05 32.69 -17.78
C HIS A 22 4.96 31.20 -17.39
N ASP A 23 5.46 30.81 -16.22
CA ASP A 23 5.24 29.47 -15.65
C ASP A 23 3.74 29.18 -15.55
N ARG A 24 2.95 30.13 -15.04
CA ARG A 24 1.49 29.98 -14.95
C ARG A 24 0.85 29.78 -16.33
N LEU A 25 1.20 30.63 -17.30
CA LEU A 25 0.63 30.56 -18.65
C LEU A 25 1.01 29.26 -19.37
N TYR A 26 2.23 28.76 -19.14
CA TYR A 26 2.73 27.54 -19.74
C TYR A 26 2.14 26.29 -19.08
N TYR A 27 2.23 26.19 -17.74
CA TYR A 27 1.88 24.97 -16.99
C TYR A 27 0.42 24.90 -16.55
N ASP A 28 -0.22 26.03 -16.22
CA ASP A 28 -1.58 26.06 -15.67
C ASP A 28 -2.64 26.37 -16.74
N GLU A 29 -2.32 27.25 -17.70
CA GLU A 29 -3.27 27.72 -18.73
C GLU A 29 -3.02 27.12 -20.12
N ALA A 30 -1.93 26.37 -20.30
CA ALA A 30 -1.49 25.79 -21.59
C ALA A 30 -1.47 26.79 -22.76
N ALA A 31 -1.24 28.07 -22.46
CA ALA A 31 -1.30 29.21 -23.37
C ALA A 31 -0.02 30.06 -23.26
N PRO A 32 1.16 29.52 -23.62
CA PRO A 32 2.40 30.27 -23.53
C PRO A 32 2.39 31.48 -24.46
N ILE A 33 2.67 32.65 -23.90
CA ILE A 33 2.75 33.93 -24.64
C ILE A 33 4.16 34.26 -25.12
N ILE A 34 5.18 33.53 -24.64
CA ILE A 34 6.57 33.65 -25.06
C ILE A 34 7.12 32.27 -25.43
N GLY A 35 8.12 32.22 -26.32
CA GLY A 35 8.80 30.98 -26.68
C GLY A 35 9.89 30.57 -25.68
N ASP A 36 10.28 29.29 -25.71
CA ASP A 36 11.28 28.70 -24.79
C ASP A 36 12.58 29.52 -24.69
N ARG A 37 13.09 30.02 -25.83
CA ARG A 37 14.33 30.80 -25.89
C ARG A 37 14.24 32.14 -25.13
N GLU A 38 13.05 32.73 -25.09
CA GLU A 38 12.81 33.99 -24.40
C GLU A 38 12.62 33.75 -22.90
N TYR A 39 11.95 32.66 -22.54
CA TYR A 39 11.85 32.20 -21.15
C TYR A 39 13.24 31.89 -20.57
N ASP A 40 14.08 31.14 -21.29
CA ASP A 40 15.44 30.81 -20.86
C ASP A 40 16.30 32.07 -20.67
N ARG A 41 16.09 33.11 -21.48
CA ARG A 41 16.76 34.40 -21.32
C ARG A 41 16.35 35.07 -20.00
N LEU A 42 15.05 35.15 -19.72
CA LEU A 42 14.55 35.72 -18.47
C LEU A 42 15.06 34.95 -17.24
N TYR A 43 15.03 33.62 -17.32
CA TYR A 43 15.52 32.75 -16.24
C TYR A 43 17.02 32.91 -16.01
N LYS A 44 17.81 32.97 -17.08
CA LYS A 44 19.25 33.23 -17.00
C LYS A 44 19.54 34.60 -16.38
N GLU A 45 18.81 35.63 -16.79
CA GLU A 45 18.97 36.98 -16.23
C GLU A 45 18.67 36.99 -14.72
N LEU A 46 17.64 36.26 -14.25
CA LEU A 46 17.36 36.13 -12.83
C LEU A 46 18.51 35.44 -12.07
N VAL A 47 19.08 34.37 -12.63
CA VAL A 47 20.26 33.69 -12.05
C VAL A 47 21.46 34.63 -11.98
N ASP A 48 21.71 35.42 -13.02
CA ASP A 48 22.83 36.36 -13.08
C ASP A 48 22.67 37.45 -12.01
N VAL A 49 21.46 38.01 -11.84
CA VAL A 49 21.16 39.00 -10.78
C VAL A 49 21.35 38.41 -9.38
N GLU A 50 20.87 37.20 -9.14
CA GLU A 50 21.04 36.53 -7.84
C GLU A 50 22.48 36.12 -7.52
N THR A 51 23.27 35.84 -8.56
CA THR A 51 24.70 35.55 -8.41
C THR A 51 25.49 36.82 -8.06
N GLN A 52 25.13 37.96 -8.67
CA GLN A 52 25.76 39.25 -8.40
C GLN A 52 25.34 39.84 -7.05
N PHE A 53 24.11 39.58 -6.61
CA PHE A 53 23.54 40.08 -5.35
C PHE A 53 22.95 38.94 -4.51
N PRO A 54 23.79 38.16 -3.80
CA PRO A 54 23.34 37.01 -3.01
C PRO A 54 22.32 37.36 -1.91
N ASP A 55 22.36 38.58 -1.37
CA ASP A 55 21.43 39.05 -0.34
C ASP A 55 19.99 39.25 -0.86
N LEU A 56 19.80 39.29 -2.19
CA LEU A 56 18.47 39.36 -2.83
C LEU A 56 17.83 37.98 -3.01
N VAL A 57 18.58 36.90 -2.81
CA VAL A 57 18.04 35.53 -2.97
C VAL A 57 17.01 35.27 -1.89
N THR A 58 15.75 35.12 -2.31
CA THR A 58 14.67 34.73 -1.40
C THR A 58 14.36 33.24 -1.55
N PRO A 59 13.96 32.55 -0.45
CA PRO A 59 13.61 31.12 -0.51
C PRO A 59 12.49 30.76 -1.51
N ASP A 60 11.68 31.73 -1.90
CA ASP A 60 10.57 31.59 -2.84
C ASP A 60 10.92 32.02 -4.28
N SER A 61 12.18 32.27 -4.59
CA SER A 61 12.63 32.59 -5.96
C SER A 61 12.53 31.38 -6.91
N PRO A 62 12.13 31.55 -8.20
CA PRO A 62 12.10 30.48 -9.20
C PRO A 62 13.42 29.70 -9.38
N THR A 63 14.55 30.32 -9.06
CA THR A 63 15.91 29.72 -9.08
C THR A 63 16.17 28.80 -7.89
N GLN A 64 15.45 28.96 -6.78
CA GLN A 64 15.60 28.17 -5.56
C GLN A 64 14.71 26.90 -5.58
N ARG A 65 13.95 26.69 -6.67
CA ARG A 65 13.12 25.49 -6.89
C ARG A 65 13.92 24.23 -7.26
N VAL A 66 15.25 24.29 -7.35
CA VAL A 66 16.13 23.13 -7.61
C VAL A 66 16.14 22.12 -6.44
N GLY A 67 15.50 22.49 -5.32
CA GLY A 67 15.36 21.66 -4.13
C GLY A 67 16.62 21.67 -3.26
N GLY A 68 16.51 21.10 -2.06
CA GLY A 68 17.55 21.17 -1.03
C GLY A 68 18.71 20.20 -1.25
N LYS A 69 19.62 20.10 -0.27
CA LYS A 69 20.65 19.06 -0.24
C LYS A 69 20.01 17.67 -0.37
N PRO A 70 20.66 16.72 -1.06
CA PRO A 70 20.16 15.35 -1.18
C PRO A 70 19.78 14.75 0.18
N LEU A 71 18.61 14.13 0.25
CA LEU A 71 18.13 13.43 1.43
C LEU A 71 18.94 12.15 1.65
N GLN A 72 19.22 11.80 2.90
CA GLN A 72 19.82 10.49 3.22
C GLN A 72 18.78 9.35 3.12
N ALA A 73 17.54 9.64 3.52
CA ALA A 73 16.39 8.76 3.44
C ALA A 73 15.09 9.59 3.49
N PHE A 74 13.97 8.98 3.08
CA PHE A 74 12.66 9.59 3.27
C PHE A 74 12.17 9.37 4.71
N GLU A 75 11.79 10.45 5.37
CA GLU A 75 11.09 10.40 6.66
C GLU A 75 9.64 9.93 6.44
N GLN A 76 9.09 9.17 7.38
CA GLN A 76 7.69 8.78 7.36
C GLN A 76 6.84 9.77 8.17
N VAL A 77 5.72 10.17 7.59
CA VAL A 77 4.81 11.16 8.18
C VAL A 77 3.37 10.67 8.15
N SER A 78 2.65 10.92 9.24
CA SER A 78 1.23 10.56 9.35
C SER A 78 0.35 11.56 8.61
N HIS A 79 -0.66 11.06 7.91
CA HIS A 79 -1.71 11.89 7.33
C HIS A 79 -2.66 12.39 8.41
N LEU A 80 -3.14 13.63 8.30
CA LEU A 80 -4.11 14.21 9.25
C LEU A 80 -5.45 13.49 9.20
N ILE A 81 -5.87 13.11 7.99
CA ILE A 81 -7.00 12.22 7.73
C ILE A 81 -6.47 11.04 6.91
N PRO A 82 -6.92 9.79 7.13
CA PRO A 82 -6.47 8.67 6.30
C PRO A 82 -6.75 8.88 4.79
N MET A 83 -5.80 8.46 3.95
CA MET A 83 -5.93 8.40 2.49
C MET A 83 -6.33 6.98 2.07
N LEU A 84 -7.63 6.78 1.82
CA LEU A 84 -8.18 5.46 1.47
C LEU A 84 -8.12 5.18 -0.03
N SER A 85 -8.22 3.89 -0.39
CA SER A 85 -8.46 3.45 -1.77
C SER A 85 -9.94 3.57 -2.15
N LEU A 86 -10.22 3.54 -3.46
CA LEU A 86 -11.58 3.45 -3.99
C LEU A 86 -11.91 2.01 -4.36
N ASP A 87 -13.19 1.64 -4.22
CA ASP A 87 -13.70 0.41 -4.84
C ASP A 87 -13.71 0.60 -6.36
N ASN A 88 -13.30 -0.42 -7.09
CA ASN A 88 -13.27 -0.39 -8.55
C ASN A 88 -14.45 -1.18 -9.14
N THR A 89 -14.95 -0.71 -10.27
CA THR A 89 -15.91 -1.42 -11.12
C THR A 89 -15.50 -1.31 -12.59
N TYR A 90 -15.90 -2.29 -13.39
CA TYR A 90 -15.76 -2.29 -14.86
C TYR A 90 -17.13 -2.37 -15.55
N SER A 91 -18.21 -2.27 -14.78
CA SER A 91 -19.57 -2.54 -15.25
C SER A 91 -20.46 -1.33 -14.99
N GLU A 92 -21.13 -0.86 -16.05
CA GLU A 92 -22.15 0.17 -15.92
C GLU A 92 -23.30 -0.28 -15.01
N GLU A 93 -23.60 -1.58 -14.99
CA GLU A 93 -24.60 -2.16 -14.11
C GLU A 93 -24.20 -2.06 -12.64
N GLU A 94 -22.91 -2.19 -12.33
CA GLU A 94 -22.40 -1.98 -10.98
C GLU A 94 -22.42 -0.50 -10.58
N VAL A 95 -22.24 0.43 -11.53
CA VAL A 95 -22.45 1.87 -11.30
C VAL A 95 -23.92 2.16 -10.97
N LYS A 96 -24.86 1.55 -11.70
CA LYS A 96 -26.30 1.64 -11.40
C LYS A 96 -26.63 1.10 -10.02
N ASN A 97 -26.10 -0.08 -9.68
CA ASN A 97 -26.27 -0.68 -8.36
C ASN A 97 -25.65 0.16 -7.25
N PHE A 98 -24.50 0.80 -7.49
CA PHE A 98 -23.89 1.74 -6.57
C PHE A 98 -24.81 2.94 -6.30
N TYR A 99 -25.35 3.56 -7.35
CA TYR A 99 -26.25 4.72 -7.22
C TYR A 99 -27.56 4.35 -6.50
N ALA A 100 -28.18 3.23 -6.88
CA ALA A 100 -29.36 2.71 -6.19
C ALA A 100 -29.09 2.41 -4.70
N ARG A 101 -27.90 1.89 -4.38
CA ARG A 101 -27.49 1.61 -3.00
C ARG A 101 -27.39 2.88 -2.16
N ILE A 102 -26.79 3.96 -2.68
CA ILE A 102 -26.68 5.22 -1.93
C ILE A 102 -28.05 5.88 -1.75
N GLN A 103 -28.93 5.82 -2.75
CA GLN A 103 -30.32 6.30 -2.64
C GLN A 103 -31.11 5.55 -1.56
N ARG A 104 -30.92 4.24 -1.45
CA ARG A 104 -31.55 3.43 -0.39
C ARG A 104 -31.04 3.78 1.02
N LEU A 105 -29.78 4.18 1.14
CA LEU A 105 -29.17 4.59 2.42
C LEU A 105 -29.57 6.00 2.84
N LEU A 106 -29.92 6.86 1.89
CA LEU A 106 -30.36 8.25 2.09
C LEU A 106 -31.74 8.45 1.43
N PRO A 107 -32.81 7.85 1.98
CA PRO A 107 -34.14 7.91 1.36
C PRO A 107 -34.68 9.35 1.34
N ASN A 108 -35.38 9.70 0.26
CA ASN A 108 -36.02 11.01 0.03
C ASN A 108 -35.07 12.21 -0.11
N GLU A 109 -33.78 11.98 -0.30
CA GLU A 109 -32.80 13.04 -0.58
C GLU A 109 -32.40 13.04 -2.06
N LYS A 110 -32.10 14.24 -2.60
CA LYS A 110 -31.36 14.35 -3.85
C LYS A 110 -29.88 14.11 -3.56
N ILE A 111 -29.25 13.26 -4.37
CA ILE A 111 -27.86 12.85 -4.18
C ILE A 111 -27.08 13.18 -5.45
N PRO A 112 -26.84 14.47 -5.75
CA PRO A 112 -25.97 14.82 -6.85
C PRO A 112 -24.58 14.23 -6.64
N VAL A 113 -23.97 13.74 -7.70
CA VAL A 113 -22.62 13.20 -7.70
C VAL A 113 -21.73 14.02 -8.63
N VAL A 114 -20.45 14.06 -8.31
CA VAL A 114 -19.39 14.62 -9.14
C VAL A 114 -18.70 13.47 -9.86
N ILE A 115 -18.51 13.63 -11.17
CA ILE A 115 -17.71 12.74 -12.01
C ILE A 115 -16.42 13.46 -12.38
N GLU A 116 -15.28 12.81 -12.14
CA GLU A 116 -13.95 13.36 -12.43
C GLU A 116 -13.06 12.30 -13.11
N PRO A 117 -12.04 12.71 -13.89
CA PRO A 117 -11.07 11.78 -14.43
C PRO A 117 -10.30 11.04 -13.34
N LYS A 118 -10.18 9.73 -13.49
CA LYS A 118 -9.31 8.93 -12.65
C LYS A 118 -7.89 8.98 -13.21
N VAL A 119 -7.08 9.87 -12.66
CA VAL A 119 -5.69 10.09 -13.07
C VAL A 119 -4.85 8.85 -12.74
N ASP A 120 -3.96 8.46 -13.66
CA ASP A 120 -3.00 7.38 -13.42
C ASP A 120 -1.62 7.95 -13.05
N GLY A 121 -1.36 8.05 -11.75
CA GLY A 121 -0.11 8.59 -11.22
C GLY A 121 0.23 8.10 -9.82
N VAL A 122 0.71 9.04 -9.01
CA VAL A 122 1.06 8.81 -7.60
C VAL A 122 0.23 9.72 -6.72
N ALA A 123 -0.64 9.13 -5.91
CA ALA A 123 -1.42 9.86 -4.92
C ALA A 123 -0.52 10.56 -3.88
N VAL A 124 -0.76 11.86 -3.71
CA VAL A 124 -0.06 12.75 -2.78
C VAL A 124 -1.03 13.58 -1.96
N SER A 125 -0.57 14.01 -0.78
CA SER A 125 -1.23 14.98 0.08
C SER A 125 -0.29 16.16 0.33
N LEU A 126 -0.77 17.39 0.17
CA LEU A 126 -0.03 18.62 0.40
C LEU A 126 -0.76 19.40 1.50
N ILE A 127 -0.03 19.81 2.53
CA ILE A 127 -0.53 20.60 3.66
C ILE A 127 -0.01 22.02 3.52
N TYR A 128 -0.93 22.96 3.34
CA TYR A 128 -0.69 24.38 3.44
C TYR A 128 -1.17 24.89 4.79
N GLU A 129 -0.33 25.68 5.45
CA GLU A 129 -0.66 26.33 6.72
C GLU A 129 -0.47 27.84 6.55
N ASN A 130 -1.53 28.61 6.82
CA ASN A 130 -1.59 30.05 6.55
C ASN A 130 -1.13 30.40 5.12
N GLY A 131 -1.53 29.58 4.16
CA GLY A 131 -1.17 29.73 2.75
C GLY A 131 0.22 29.27 2.34
N LYS A 132 1.10 28.83 3.25
CA LYS A 132 2.44 28.34 2.89
C LYS A 132 2.51 26.82 2.86
N LEU A 133 3.16 26.24 1.84
CA LEU A 133 3.38 24.80 1.74
C LEU A 133 4.29 24.33 2.88
N ARG A 134 3.69 23.66 3.86
CA ARG A 134 4.39 23.13 5.04
C ARG A 134 4.95 21.75 4.79
N GLN A 135 4.15 20.86 4.20
CA GLN A 135 4.48 19.44 4.10
C GLN A 135 3.80 18.80 2.90
N ALA A 136 4.46 17.85 2.25
CA ALA A 136 3.85 16.96 1.28
C ALA A 136 4.25 15.51 1.53
N ALA A 137 3.30 14.59 1.32
CA ALA A 137 3.48 13.17 1.59
C ALA A 137 2.89 12.30 0.49
N THR A 138 3.50 11.14 0.24
CA THR A 138 2.87 10.09 -0.57
C THR A 138 1.78 9.38 0.21
N ARG A 139 0.89 8.64 -0.46
CA ARG A 139 -0.16 7.86 0.24
C ARG A 139 0.39 6.85 1.25
N GLY A 140 1.48 6.14 0.89
CA GLY A 140 2.00 5.01 1.67
C GLY A 140 0.94 3.94 1.94
N ASP A 141 0.72 3.59 3.22
CA ASP A 141 -0.29 2.60 3.64
C ASP A 141 -1.70 3.20 3.85
N GLY A 142 -1.84 4.50 3.63
CA GLY A 142 -3.07 5.26 3.83
C GLY A 142 -3.11 6.01 5.17
N ASN A 143 -2.36 5.59 6.18
CA ASN A 143 -2.22 6.33 7.44
C ASN A 143 -0.87 7.06 7.50
N VAL A 144 0.18 6.44 6.99
CA VAL A 144 1.55 6.95 6.99
C VAL A 144 2.11 6.93 5.57
N GLY A 145 2.74 8.03 5.17
CA GLY A 145 3.35 8.27 3.88
C GLY A 145 4.81 8.68 3.96
N ASP A 146 5.54 8.58 2.85
CA ASP A 146 6.89 9.14 2.74
C ASP A 146 6.80 10.67 2.58
N ASN A 147 7.57 11.44 3.35
CA ASN A 147 7.71 12.89 3.25
C ASN A 147 8.47 13.27 1.98
N ILE A 148 7.77 13.89 1.04
CA ILE A 148 8.28 14.28 -0.28
C ILE A 148 8.22 15.80 -0.48
N THR A 149 8.23 16.56 0.61
CA THR A 149 8.05 18.03 0.57
C THR A 149 9.07 18.72 -0.35
N GLN A 150 10.34 18.34 -0.26
CA GLN A 150 11.38 18.94 -1.11
C GLN A 150 11.16 18.60 -2.59
N ASN A 151 10.75 17.36 -2.88
CA ASN A 151 10.55 16.87 -4.23
C ASN A 151 9.32 17.54 -4.86
N ILE A 152 8.24 17.71 -4.09
CA ILE A 152 7.02 18.42 -4.52
C ILE A 152 7.29 19.88 -4.84
N ARG A 153 8.16 20.57 -4.07
CA ARG A 153 8.57 21.95 -4.36
C ARG A 153 9.27 22.13 -5.70
N THR A 154 9.82 21.07 -6.29
CA THR A 154 10.46 21.13 -7.62
C THR A 154 9.44 21.13 -8.76
N ILE A 155 8.18 20.74 -8.51
CA ILE A 155 7.11 20.73 -9.51
C ILE A 155 6.63 22.16 -9.70
N ARG A 156 6.85 22.72 -10.89
CA ARG A 156 6.63 24.15 -11.18
C ARG A 156 5.19 24.63 -10.95
N SER A 157 4.21 23.78 -11.22
CA SER A 157 2.78 24.04 -11.01
C SER A 157 2.35 24.01 -9.54
N VAL A 158 3.23 23.60 -8.61
CA VAL A 158 2.95 23.68 -7.17
C VAL A 158 3.42 25.04 -6.64
N PRO A 159 2.51 25.90 -6.17
CA PRO A 159 2.89 27.15 -5.52
C PRO A 159 3.46 26.87 -4.12
N ASP A 160 4.54 27.54 -3.73
CA ASP A 160 5.00 27.50 -2.33
C ASP A 160 4.07 28.34 -1.42
N HIS A 161 3.39 29.34 -1.99
CA HIS A 161 2.39 30.17 -1.31
C HIS A 161 1.10 30.27 -2.14
N LEU A 162 -0.04 30.01 -1.50
CA LEU A 162 -1.37 30.12 -2.10
C LEU A 162 -1.72 31.57 -2.40
N ARG A 163 -2.52 31.78 -3.45
CA ARG A 163 -3.02 33.10 -3.84
C ARG A 163 -4.25 33.50 -3.02
N GLY A 164 -4.37 34.79 -2.70
CA GLY A 164 -5.56 35.36 -2.06
C GLY A 164 -5.66 35.05 -0.56
N ALA A 165 -6.88 35.07 -0.03
CA ALA A 165 -7.15 34.76 1.38
C ALA A 165 -7.01 33.25 1.60
N ALA A 166 -5.81 32.83 2.03
CA ALA A 166 -5.52 31.44 2.28
C ALA A 166 -6.15 30.95 3.59
N PRO A 167 -6.67 29.70 3.62
CA PRO A 167 -7.15 29.08 4.85
C PRO A 167 -6.04 28.95 5.91
N LYS A 168 -6.45 28.82 7.18
CA LYS A 168 -5.50 28.53 8.27
C LYS A 168 -4.82 27.18 8.04
N LEU A 169 -5.59 26.19 7.66
CA LEU A 169 -5.11 24.86 7.29
C LEU A 169 -5.85 24.37 6.05
N LEU A 170 -5.09 23.94 5.04
CA LEU A 170 -5.61 23.28 3.86
C LEU A 170 -4.75 22.06 3.53
N GLU A 171 -5.26 20.87 3.81
CA GLU A 171 -4.77 19.64 3.21
C GLU A 171 -5.46 19.42 1.87
N VAL A 172 -4.69 19.45 0.78
CA VAL A 172 -5.16 19.19 -0.57
C VAL A 172 -4.55 17.89 -1.10
N ARG A 173 -5.38 17.08 -1.77
CA ARG A 173 -5.05 15.76 -2.26
C ARG A 173 -5.13 15.71 -3.78
N GLY A 174 -4.22 14.96 -4.36
CA GLY A 174 -4.12 14.85 -5.81
C GLY A 174 -3.21 13.74 -6.26
N GLU A 175 -2.89 13.80 -7.55
CA GLU A 175 -2.03 12.85 -8.24
C GLU A 175 -0.85 13.59 -8.87
N VAL A 176 0.37 13.17 -8.56
CA VAL A 176 1.54 13.54 -9.37
C VAL A 176 1.61 12.61 -10.57
N TYR A 177 1.75 13.19 -11.76
CA TYR A 177 1.82 12.46 -13.02
C TYR A 177 3.05 12.86 -13.82
N MET A 178 3.35 12.07 -14.86
CA MET A 178 4.32 12.43 -15.87
C MET A 178 3.59 12.67 -17.19
N ASP A 179 3.82 13.84 -17.78
CA ASP A 179 3.26 14.19 -19.07
C ASP A 179 3.68 13.17 -20.15
N ARG A 180 2.80 12.87 -21.11
CA ARG A 180 3.08 11.88 -22.18
C ARG A 180 4.32 12.24 -23.00
N LYS A 181 4.43 13.49 -23.47
CA LYS A 181 5.60 13.97 -24.23
C LYS A 181 6.84 13.99 -23.34
N GLY A 182 6.67 14.37 -22.08
CA GLY A 182 7.72 14.32 -21.06
C GLY A 182 8.27 12.92 -20.84
N PHE A 183 7.39 11.91 -20.78
CA PHE A 183 7.75 10.51 -20.63
C PHE A 183 8.51 9.96 -21.85
N GLU A 184 8.03 10.26 -23.07
CA GLU A 184 8.70 9.87 -24.32
C GLU A 184 10.12 10.44 -24.38
N LYS A 185 10.27 11.75 -24.15
CA LYS A 185 11.57 12.43 -24.11
C LYS A 185 12.50 11.81 -23.07
N LEU A 186 11.98 11.52 -21.86
CA LEU A 186 12.77 10.92 -20.80
C LEU A 186 13.27 9.53 -21.18
N ASN A 187 12.43 8.71 -21.82
CA ASN A 187 12.85 7.39 -22.29
C ASN A 187 13.86 7.48 -23.44
N ASP A 188 13.72 8.43 -24.36
CA ASP A 188 14.71 8.67 -25.41
C ASP A 188 16.08 9.06 -24.85
N GLU A 189 16.11 9.95 -23.85
CA GLU A 189 17.34 10.33 -23.14
C GLU A 189 17.98 9.12 -22.44
N ARG A 190 17.18 8.29 -21.76
CA ARG A 190 17.65 7.07 -21.11
C ARG A 190 18.19 6.05 -22.10
N LYS A 191 17.53 5.89 -23.26
CA LYS A 191 17.97 5.04 -24.35
C LYS A 191 19.35 5.46 -24.87
N LYS A 192 19.55 6.77 -25.10
CA LYS A 192 20.84 7.33 -25.51
C LYS A 192 21.94 7.11 -24.47
N GLN A 193 21.58 7.06 -23.18
CA GLN A 193 22.49 6.80 -22.07
C GLN A 193 22.68 5.30 -21.75
N GLY A 194 22.04 4.39 -22.50
CA GLY A 194 22.10 2.95 -22.23
C GLY A 194 21.42 2.52 -20.92
N LEU A 195 20.52 3.34 -20.36
CA LEU A 195 19.81 3.06 -19.12
C LEU A 195 18.49 2.31 -19.38
N PRO A 196 18.01 1.47 -18.43
CA PRO A 196 16.71 0.80 -18.55
C PRO A 196 15.57 1.80 -18.73
N LEU A 197 14.71 1.58 -19.72
CA LEU A 197 13.55 2.44 -19.99
C LEU A 197 12.50 2.29 -18.90
N PHE A 198 11.75 3.36 -18.65
CA PHE A 198 10.55 3.26 -17.83
C PHE A 198 9.44 2.57 -18.61
N ALA A 199 8.73 1.69 -17.94
CA ALA A 199 7.62 0.95 -18.50
C ALA A 199 6.50 1.92 -18.93
N ASN A 200 5.84 2.57 -17.97
CA ASN A 200 4.71 3.49 -18.20
C ASN A 200 4.94 4.85 -17.49
N PRO A 201 4.17 5.90 -17.86
CA PRO A 201 4.24 7.22 -17.23
C PRO A 201 4.07 7.19 -15.71
N ARG A 202 3.18 6.34 -15.19
CA ARG A 202 2.96 6.19 -13.74
C ARG A 202 4.20 5.73 -12.99
N ASN A 203 4.87 4.68 -13.46
CA ASN A 203 6.10 4.16 -12.87
C ASN A 203 7.25 5.16 -13.02
N ALA A 204 7.29 5.87 -14.15
CA ALA A 204 8.23 6.96 -14.34
C ALA A 204 7.98 8.09 -13.32
N ALA A 205 6.72 8.46 -13.09
CA ALA A 205 6.34 9.48 -12.11
C ALA A 205 6.72 9.03 -10.69
N ALA A 206 6.39 7.81 -10.30
CA ALA A 206 6.74 7.24 -9.00
C ALA A 206 8.26 7.17 -8.77
N GLY A 207 9.00 6.64 -9.74
CA GLY A 207 10.46 6.55 -9.66
C GLY A 207 11.13 7.93 -9.66
N SER A 208 10.56 8.90 -10.37
CA SER A 208 11.06 10.28 -10.41
C SER A 208 10.77 11.03 -9.12
N LEU A 209 9.55 10.91 -8.60
CA LEU A 209 9.14 11.60 -7.37
C LEU A 209 9.87 11.05 -6.14
N LYS A 210 10.28 9.79 -6.14
CA LYS A 210 11.02 9.14 -5.04
C LYS A 210 12.55 9.13 -5.22
N GLN A 211 13.11 10.17 -5.83
CA GLN A 211 14.57 10.36 -5.82
C GLN A 211 15.00 11.07 -4.54
N LEU A 212 16.10 10.61 -3.95
CA LEU A 212 16.68 11.23 -2.75
C LEU A 212 17.25 12.61 -3.04
N ASP A 213 17.71 12.85 -4.26
CA ASP A 213 18.19 14.16 -4.72
C ASP A 213 17.06 14.93 -5.45
N PRO A 214 16.53 16.01 -4.83
CA PRO A 214 15.52 16.86 -5.46
C PRO A 214 15.95 17.47 -6.79
N ALA A 215 17.25 17.71 -7.00
CA ALA A 215 17.75 18.29 -8.26
C ALA A 215 17.55 17.33 -9.44
N ILE A 216 17.50 16.02 -9.19
CA ILE A 216 17.12 15.03 -10.20
C ILE A 216 15.63 15.16 -10.52
N VAL A 217 14.79 15.36 -9.49
CA VAL A 217 13.33 15.52 -9.64
C VAL A 217 12.99 16.77 -10.43
N ALA A 218 13.68 17.89 -10.16
CA ALA A 218 13.50 19.16 -10.85
C ALA A 218 13.74 19.11 -12.37
N LYS A 219 14.57 18.15 -12.83
CA LYS A 219 14.82 17.90 -14.26
C LYS A 219 13.74 17.04 -14.91
N ARG A 220 12.83 16.44 -14.14
CA ARG A 220 11.79 15.56 -14.66
C ARG A 220 10.54 16.35 -15.01
N PRO A 221 9.86 16.03 -16.12
CA PRO A 221 8.62 16.69 -16.54
C PRO A 221 7.43 16.17 -15.71
N LEU A 222 7.46 16.42 -14.40
CA LEU A 222 6.38 16.07 -13.49
C LEU A 222 5.32 17.18 -13.47
N GLY A 223 4.07 16.76 -13.49
CA GLY A 223 2.90 17.59 -13.23
C GLY A 223 2.14 17.09 -12.01
N ILE A 224 1.17 17.87 -11.57
CA ILE A 224 0.27 17.51 -10.48
C ILE A 224 -1.14 17.98 -10.80
N VAL A 225 -2.12 17.18 -10.41
CA VAL A 225 -3.53 17.52 -10.52
C VAL A 225 -4.20 17.25 -9.17
N LEU A 226 -4.88 18.25 -8.63
CA LEU A 226 -5.55 18.18 -7.34
C LEU A 226 -7.05 17.99 -7.52
N TYR A 227 -7.64 17.08 -6.75
CA TYR A 227 -9.03 16.64 -6.93
C TYR A 227 -9.81 16.53 -5.62
N GLY A 228 -9.21 16.87 -4.47
CA GLY A 228 -9.91 16.75 -3.20
C GLY A 228 -9.15 17.34 -2.03
N THR A 229 -9.75 17.23 -0.85
CA THR A 229 -9.24 17.79 0.40
C THR A 229 -9.16 16.71 1.49
N GLY A 230 -8.29 16.95 2.47
CA GLY A 230 -8.25 16.23 3.74
C GLY A 230 -8.67 17.15 4.88
N ALA A 231 -7.81 17.35 5.88
CA ALA A 231 -8.08 18.28 6.97
C ALA A 231 -8.11 19.74 6.50
N THR A 232 -9.11 20.50 6.94
CA THR A 232 -9.32 21.90 6.55
C THR A 232 -9.74 22.73 7.75
N GLU A 233 -9.18 23.93 7.93
CA GLU A 233 -9.60 24.89 8.95
C GLU A 233 -9.72 26.30 8.37
N GLY A 234 -10.81 26.99 8.70
CA GLY A 234 -11.11 28.33 8.19
C GLY A 234 -11.67 28.32 6.76
N MET A 235 -12.35 27.24 6.38
CA MET A 235 -13.11 27.14 5.13
C MET A 235 -14.47 26.51 5.41
N ASP A 236 -15.53 27.14 4.90
CA ASP A 236 -16.86 26.55 4.84
C ASP A 236 -17.09 26.06 3.41
N ILE A 237 -16.96 24.75 3.19
CA ILE A 237 -17.22 24.10 1.91
C ILE A 237 -18.18 22.95 2.15
N ASP A 238 -19.39 23.06 1.60
CA ASP A 238 -20.43 22.05 1.76
C ASP A 238 -20.43 21.03 0.61
N LEU A 239 -20.00 21.47 -0.57
CA LEU A 239 -20.02 20.69 -1.80
C LEU A 239 -18.61 20.40 -2.33
N HIS A 240 -18.41 19.18 -2.80
CA HIS A 240 -17.16 18.78 -3.44
C HIS A 240 -16.88 19.55 -4.72
N SER A 241 -17.91 19.87 -5.50
CA SER A 241 -17.81 20.66 -6.73
C SER A 241 -17.25 22.07 -6.50
N GLU A 242 -17.38 22.63 -5.29
CA GLU A 242 -16.86 23.96 -4.94
C GLU A 242 -15.33 23.95 -4.73
N ILE A 243 -14.73 22.77 -4.55
CA ILE A 243 -13.28 22.64 -4.40
C ILE A 243 -12.57 23.04 -5.69
N PHE A 244 -13.03 22.63 -6.86
CA PHE A 244 -12.29 22.90 -8.10
C PHE A 244 -12.15 24.41 -8.40
N PRO A 245 -13.23 25.23 -8.31
CA PRO A 245 -13.11 26.68 -8.41
C PRO A 245 -12.22 27.29 -7.31
N LEU A 246 -12.29 26.77 -6.08
CA LEU A 246 -11.46 27.24 -4.97
C LEU A 246 -9.98 26.98 -5.22
N LEU A 247 -9.61 25.75 -5.62
CA LEU A 247 -8.23 25.39 -5.96
C LEU A 247 -7.69 26.30 -7.05
N LYS A 248 -8.48 26.54 -8.11
CA LYS A 248 -8.11 27.48 -9.18
C LYS A 248 -7.89 28.90 -8.66
N LYS A 249 -8.75 29.39 -7.77
CA LYS A 249 -8.60 30.72 -7.13
C LYS A 249 -7.33 30.82 -6.28
N LEU A 250 -6.97 29.74 -5.58
CA LEU A 250 -5.75 29.62 -4.77
C LEU A 250 -4.48 29.42 -5.62
N GLY A 251 -4.61 29.25 -6.94
CA GLY A 251 -3.49 29.02 -7.86
C GLY A 251 -2.96 27.60 -7.85
N LEU A 252 -3.80 26.63 -7.50
CA LEU A 252 -3.47 25.21 -7.49
C LEU A 252 -4.01 24.52 -8.76
N PRO A 253 -3.24 23.60 -9.38
CA PRO A 253 -3.66 22.90 -10.59
C PRO A 253 -4.74 21.87 -10.25
N THR A 254 -5.83 21.89 -11.02
CA THR A 254 -7.02 21.05 -10.83
C THR A 254 -7.35 20.34 -12.13
N THR A 255 -8.24 19.33 -12.07
CA THR A 255 -8.74 18.65 -13.28
C THR A 255 -9.32 19.65 -14.28
N GLU A 256 -9.03 19.41 -15.56
CA GLU A 256 -9.46 20.25 -16.69
C GLU A 256 -10.98 20.25 -16.84
N ARG A 257 -11.62 19.09 -16.58
CA ARG A 257 -13.06 18.90 -16.68
C ARG A 257 -13.61 17.98 -15.59
N TRP A 258 -14.83 18.25 -15.18
CA TRP A 258 -15.62 17.48 -14.22
C TRP A 258 -17.11 17.75 -14.48
N TRP A 259 -17.98 16.84 -14.04
CA TRP A 259 -19.43 16.92 -14.24
C TRP A 259 -20.15 16.82 -12.91
N VAL A 260 -21.37 17.37 -12.85
CA VAL A 260 -22.33 17.08 -11.79
C VAL A 260 -23.49 16.36 -12.43
N ALA A 261 -23.85 15.20 -11.88
CA ALA A 261 -24.99 14.41 -12.33
C ALA A 261 -25.97 14.20 -11.18
N ALA A 262 -27.26 14.22 -11.47
CA ALA A 262 -28.35 13.99 -10.53
C ALA A 262 -29.12 12.68 -10.80
N SER A 263 -28.82 12.00 -11.90
CA SER A 263 -29.42 10.72 -12.31
C SER A 263 -28.35 9.71 -12.71
N VAL A 264 -28.73 8.43 -12.80
CA VAL A 264 -27.78 7.39 -13.22
C VAL A 264 -27.44 7.48 -14.70
N GLU A 265 -28.40 7.93 -15.50
CA GLU A 265 -28.23 8.21 -16.93
C GLU A 265 -27.19 9.30 -17.14
N GLU A 266 -27.30 10.42 -16.40
CA GLU A 266 -26.32 11.52 -16.47
C GLU A 266 -24.92 11.08 -16.00
N ILE A 267 -24.83 10.15 -15.04
CA ILE A 267 -23.54 9.58 -14.61
C ILE A 267 -22.89 8.80 -15.76
N LEU A 268 -23.65 7.95 -16.44
CA LEU A 268 -23.14 7.13 -17.54
C LEU A 268 -22.76 8.00 -18.75
N ASP A 269 -23.59 8.99 -19.09
CA ASP A 269 -23.30 9.95 -20.17
C ASP A 269 -21.98 10.71 -19.89
N ALA A 270 -21.76 11.17 -18.65
CA ALA A 270 -20.51 11.82 -18.26
C ALA A 270 -19.31 10.87 -18.32
N ILE A 271 -19.47 9.59 -17.95
CA ILE A 271 -18.42 8.56 -18.05
C ILE A 271 -18.04 8.32 -19.51
N HIS A 272 -19.02 8.25 -20.42
CA HIS A 272 -18.80 8.06 -21.85
C HIS A 272 -18.16 9.29 -22.49
N GLU A 273 -18.63 10.48 -22.18
CA GLU A 273 -18.01 11.72 -22.67
C GLU A 273 -16.55 11.81 -22.22
N LEU A 274 -16.28 11.49 -20.95
CA LEU A 274 -14.93 11.46 -20.41
C LEU A 274 -14.02 10.46 -21.13
N ASP A 275 -14.52 9.28 -21.52
CA ASP A 275 -13.74 8.28 -22.25
C ASP A 275 -13.22 8.80 -23.59
N VAL A 276 -14.01 9.66 -24.25
CA VAL A 276 -13.64 10.27 -25.53
C VAL A 276 -12.62 11.39 -25.33
N ILE A 277 -12.88 12.32 -24.40
CA ILE A 277 -12.05 13.54 -24.28
C ILE A 277 -10.73 13.30 -23.54
N ARG A 278 -10.63 12.25 -22.72
CA ARG A 278 -9.45 11.99 -21.87
C ARG A 278 -8.14 11.87 -22.64
N HIS A 279 -8.20 11.52 -23.92
CA HIS A 279 -7.02 11.38 -24.76
C HIS A 279 -6.29 12.72 -25.02
N ASN A 280 -6.97 13.84 -24.80
CA ASN A 280 -6.43 15.20 -24.98
C ASN A 280 -5.80 15.77 -23.70
N PHE A 281 -5.96 15.11 -22.55
CA PHE A 281 -5.42 15.60 -21.28
C PHE A 281 -3.89 15.44 -21.25
N ALA A 282 -3.22 16.29 -20.47
CA ALA A 282 -1.76 16.21 -20.30
C ALA A 282 -1.31 14.92 -19.59
N TYR A 283 -2.21 14.30 -18.84
CA TYR A 283 -1.99 13.08 -18.06
C TYR A 283 -2.79 11.89 -18.57
N GLN A 284 -2.30 10.69 -18.28
CA GLN A 284 -3.07 9.48 -18.52
C GLN A 284 -4.18 9.31 -17.48
N THR A 285 -5.32 8.80 -17.93
CA THR A 285 -6.45 8.46 -17.07
C THR A 285 -6.91 7.04 -17.37
N ASP A 286 -7.19 6.28 -16.31
CA ASP A 286 -7.53 4.86 -16.38
C ASP A 286 -9.03 4.59 -16.10
N GLY A 287 -9.83 5.65 -15.98
CA GLY A 287 -11.24 5.57 -15.59
C GLY A 287 -11.86 6.92 -15.25
N ALA A 288 -13.04 6.83 -14.65
CA ALA A 288 -13.78 7.92 -14.03
C ALA A 288 -13.98 7.64 -12.53
N VAL A 289 -13.98 8.67 -11.70
CA VAL A 289 -14.38 8.55 -10.29
C VAL A 289 -15.72 9.23 -10.10
N VAL A 290 -16.68 8.51 -9.53
CA VAL A 290 -17.99 9.03 -9.17
C VAL A 290 -18.02 9.23 -7.65
N LYS A 291 -18.32 10.45 -7.19
CA LYS A 291 -18.35 10.81 -5.77
C LYS A 291 -19.64 11.56 -5.42
N VAL A 292 -20.30 11.22 -4.31
CA VAL A 292 -21.41 12.04 -3.79
C VAL A 292 -20.94 13.48 -3.57
N ASN A 293 -21.68 14.48 -4.03
CA ASN A 293 -21.21 15.87 -4.03
C ASN A 293 -21.12 16.45 -2.61
N THR A 294 -22.15 16.27 -1.79
CA THR A 294 -22.26 16.91 -0.47
C THR A 294 -21.44 16.21 0.61
N PHE A 295 -20.63 16.95 1.37
CA PHE A 295 -19.81 16.39 2.45
C PHE A 295 -20.63 15.77 3.59
N ALA A 296 -21.72 16.41 4.01
CA ALA A 296 -22.61 15.88 5.05
C ALA A 296 -23.20 14.50 4.68
N GLN A 297 -23.50 14.28 3.39
CA GLN A 297 -23.98 12.98 2.90
C GLN A 297 -22.86 11.93 2.91
N ARG A 298 -21.61 12.32 2.61
CA ARG A 298 -20.44 11.42 2.69
C ARG A 298 -20.19 10.92 4.10
N GLU A 299 -20.28 11.79 5.10
CA GLU A 299 -20.11 11.42 6.51
C GLU A 299 -21.15 10.39 6.96
N ARG A 300 -22.43 10.59 6.59
CA ARG A 300 -23.53 9.66 6.90
C ARG A 300 -23.39 8.31 6.19
N LEU A 301 -22.91 8.31 4.95
CA LEU A 301 -22.63 7.08 4.20
C LEU A 301 -21.42 6.32 4.76
N GLY A 302 -20.42 7.05 5.26
CA GLY A 302 -19.25 6.49 5.93
C GLY A 302 -18.34 5.65 5.03
N PHE A 303 -17.59 4.74 5.67
CA PHE A 303 -16.52 3.97 5.04
C PHE A 303 -16.69 2.46 5.27
N THR A 304 -16.08 1.66 4.41
CA THR A 304 -15.74 0.26 4.68
C THR A 304 -14.36 0.20 5.34
N ALA A 305 -13.85 -1.00 5.61
CA ALA A 305 -12.48 -1.16 6.12
C ALA A 305 -11.38 -0.65 5.17
N LYS A 306 -11.67 -0.46 3.87
CA LYS A 306 -10.67 -0.12 2.84
C LYS A 306 -11.08 1.02 1.90
N SER A 307 -12.36 1.37 1.82
CA SER A 307 -12.90 2.27 0.79
C SER A 307 -14.11 3.07 1.27
N PRO A 308 -14.32 4.30 0.78
CA PRO A 308 -15.52 5.08 1.07
C PRO A 308 -16.77 4.46 0.43
N ARG A 309 -17.91 4.50 1.13
CA ARG A 309 -19.19 4.02 0.55
C ARG A 309 -19.82 5.02 -0.41
N TRP A 310 -19.35 6.26 -0.39
CA TRP A 310 -19.86 7.41 -1.13
C TRP A 310 -19.09 7.69 -2.43
N ALA A 311 -18.10 6.87 -2.78
CA ALA A 311 -17.38 6.98 -4.05
C ALA A 311 -17.06 5.62 -4.67
N ILE A 312 -16.98 5.59 -5.99
CA ILE A 312 -16.61 4.41 -6.78
C ILE A 312 -15.75 4.83 -7.98
N ALA A 313 -14.76 4.01 -8.33
CA ALA A 313 -13.94 4.19 -9.52
C ALA A 313 -14.46 3.27 -10.64
N TYR A 314 -15.03 3.87 -11.69
CA TYR A 314 -15.33 3.16 -12.93
C TYR A 314 -14.06 3.09 -13.79
N LYS A 315 -13.65 1.89 -14.16
CA LYS A 315 -12.47 1.62 -14.98
C LYS A 315 -12.90 1.39 -16.42
N TYR A 316 -12.29 2.12 -17.34
CA TYR A 316 -12.49 1.86 -18.76
C TYR A 316 -11.99 0.46 -19.11
N ALA A 317 -12.63 -0.16 -20.11
CA ALA A 317 -12.21 -1.46 -20.59
C ALA A 317 -10.71 -1.42 -20.92
N ALA A 318 -9.96 -2.37 -20.36
CA ALA A 318 -8.52 -2.44 -20.56
C ALA A 318 -8.23 -2.57 -22.06
N GLU A 319 -7.19 -1.87 -22.52
CA GLU A 319 -6.71 -1.98 -23.89
C GLU A 319 -6.42 -3.46 -24.19
N ARG A 320 -7.18 -4.02 -25.14
CA ARG A 320 -7.02 -5.39 -25.60
C ARG A 320 -6.07 -5.40 -26.77
N VAL A 321 -4.99 -6.16 -26.64
CA VAL A 321 -3.97 -6.25 -27.68
C VAL A 321 -3.77 -7.70 -28.07
N GLU A 322 -3.64 -7.93 -29.37
CA GLU A 322 -3.28 -9.24 -29.90
C GLU A 322 -1.77 -9.46 -29.83
N THR A 323 -1.37 -10.65 -29.40
CA THR A 323 0.03 -11.09 -29.48
C THR A 323 0.10 -12.60 -29.69
N ARG A 324 1.27 -13.10 -30.05
CA ARG A 324 1.51 -14.51 -30.25
C ARG A 324 1.83 -15.20 -28.92
N LEU A 325 1.18 -16.34 -28.67
CA LEU A 325 1.52 -17.24 -27.59
C LEU A 325 2.69 -18.12 -28.01
N ASN A 326 3.88 -17.84 -27.50
CA ASN A 326 5.10 -18.58 -27.84
C ASN A 326 5.22 -19.89 -27.08
N ASP A 327 4.85 -19.89 -25.80
CA ASP A 327 4.93 -21.07 -24.93
C ASP A 327 3.97 -20.95 -23.74
N ILE A 328 3.71 -22.05 -23.04
CA ILE A 328 3.00 -22.07 -21.76
C ILE A 328 3.93 -22.72 -20.75
N ILE A 329 4.33 -21.98 -19.71
CA ILE A 329 5.17 -22.54 -18.65
C ILE A 329 4.40 -22.66 -17.34
N ILE A 330 4.73 -23.66 -16.55
CA ILE A 330 4.03 -23.96 -15.30
C ILE A 330 4.85 -23.46 -14.11
N GLN A 331 4.33 -22.46 -13.40
CA GLN A 331 4.94 -21.95 -12.18
C GLN A 331 4.40 -22.69 -10.95
N VAL A 332 5.28 -22.99 -10.00
CA VAL A 332 4.89 -23.58 -8.71
C VAL A 332 4.80 -22.48 -7.66
N GLY A 333 3.59 -22.24 -7.15
CA GLY A 333 3.32 -21.25 -6.12
C GLY A 333 3.73 -21.71 -4.72
N ARG A 334 3.59 -20.80 -3.73
CA ARG A 334 3.99 -21.05 -2.32
C ARG A 334 3.34 -22.27 -1.67
N THR A 335 2.09 -22.55 -2.03
CA THR A 335 1.29 -23.68 -1.51
C THR A 335 1.39 -24.91 -2.41
N GLY A 336 2.34 -24.90 -3.35
CA GLY A 336 2.52 -25.94 -4.34
C GLY A 336 1.56 -25.85 -5.53
N ILE A 337 0.65 -24.87 -5.61
CA ILE A 337 -0.26 -24.73 -6.75
C ILE A 337 0.53 -24.54 -8.05
N LEU A 338 0.24 -25.36 -9.06
CA LEU A 338 0.81 -25.26 -10.40
C LEU A 338 -0.04 -24.29 -11.23
N THR A 339 0.49 -23.10 -11.49
CA THR A 339 -0.19 -22.04 -12.25
C THR A 339 0.39 -21.96 -13.66
N PRO A 340 -0.43 -22.17 -14.70
CA PRO A 340 0.01 -21.96 -16.07
C PRO A 340 0.16 -20.48 -16.40
N VAL A 341 1.29 -20.13 -17.03
CA VAL A 341 1.64 -18.77 -17.44
C VAL A 341 1.99 -18.79 -18.92
N ALA A 342 1.26 -18.00 -19.69
CA ALA A 342 1.56 -17.77 -21.10
C ALA A 342 2.87 -16.98 -21.22
N VAL A 343 3.78 -17.48 -22.07
CA VAL A 343 4.95 -16.78 -22.57
C VAL A 343 4.57 -16.21 -23.93
N LEU A 344 4.58 -14.90 -24.03
CA LEU A 344 4.04 -14.16 -25.16
C LEU A 344 5.17 -13.52 -25.96
N GLU A 345 4.91 -13.29 -27.24
CA GLU A 345 5.69 -12.33 -28.01
C GLU A 345 5.53 -10.95 -27.33
N PRO A 346 6.64 -10.28 -26.95
CA PRO A 346 6.56 -9.04 -26.20
C PRO A 346 5.73 -7.98 -26.92
N VAL A 347 4.66 -7.52 -26.29
CA VAL A 347 3.73 -6.55 -26.88
C VAL A 347 3.44 -5.40 -25.91
N LEU A 348 3.26 -4.18 -26.41
CA LEU A 348 2.90 -3.03 -25.59
C LEU A 348 1.41 -3.05 -25.26
N VAL A 349 1.05 -3.06 -23.98
CA VAL A 349 -0.36 -2.99 -23.51
C VAL A 349 -0.47 -1.98 -22.39
N SER A 350 -1.32 -0.96 -22.54
CA SER A 350 -1.52 0.09 -21.54
C SER A 350 -0.18 0.65 -21.05
N GLY A 351 0.68 0.99 -22.02
CA GLY A 351 1.99 1.57 -21.78
C GLY A 351 3.01 0.67 -21.08
N SER A 352 2.89 -0.66 -21.01
CA SER A 352 4.06 -1.50 -20.66
C SER A 352 4.18 -2.72 -21.54
N THR A 353 5.42 -3.15 -21.81
CA THR A 353 5.67 -4.38 -22.55
C THR A 353 5.29 -5.59 -21.71
N VAL A 354 4.34 -6.38 -22.19
CA VAL A 354 3.89 -7.63 -21.60
C VAL A 354 4.50 -8.78 -22.40
N GLY A 355 5.38 -9.55 -21.76
CA GLY A 355 5.88 -10.82 -22.29
C GLY A 355 5.28 -12.05 -21.60
N ARG A 356 4.48 -11.86 -20.55
CA ARG A 356 3.90 -12.95 -19.76
C ARG A 356 2.49 -12.58 -19.31
N ALA A 357 1.57 -13.54 -19.36
CA ALA A 357 0.20 -13.38 -18.88
C ALA A 357 -0.29 -14.63 -18.14
N THR A 358 -1.18 -14.44 -17.15
CA THR A 358 -1.78 -15.57 -16.46
C THR A 358 -2.79 -16.30 -17.35
N LEU A 359 -2.79 -17.64 -17.26
CA LEU A 359 -3.84 -18.50 -17.83
C LEU A 359 -4.78 -19.05 -16.75
N HIS A 360 -4.61 -18.60 -15.50
CA HIS A 360 -5.34 -19.02 -14.30
C HIS A 360 -5.17 -20.49 -13.91
N ASN A 361 -5.68 -21.43 -14.71
CA ASN A 361 -5.67 -22.87 -14.43
C ASN A 361 -5.90 -23.69 -15.72
N GLU A 362 -5.79 -25.02 -15.62
CA GLU A 362 -6.00 -25.94 -16.75
C GLU A 362 -7.40 -25.83 -17.37
N ASP A 363 -8.46 -25.66 -16.56
CA ASP A 363 -9.82 -25.60 -17.08
C ASP A 363 -10.06 -24.33 -17.89
N GLU A 364 -9.44 -23.20 -17.53
CA GLU A 364 -9.49 -21.97 -18.34
C GLU A 364 -8.79 -22.15 -19.70
N ILE A 365 -7.66 -22.87 -19.74
CA ILE A 365 -6.97 -23.22 -20.99
C ILE A 365 -7.89 -24.06 -21.88
N LYS A 366 -8.56 -25.08 -21.30
CA LYS A 366 -9.50 -25.95 -22.03
C LYS A 366 -10.74 -25.19 -22.50
N ARG A 367 -11.34 -24.38 -21.62
CA ARG A 367 -12.54 -23.58 -21.91
C ARG A 367 -12.31 -22.61 -23.07
N LYS A 368 -11.15 -21.97 -23.11
CA LYS A 368 -10.76 -21.02 -24.16
C LYS A 368 -10.10 -21.69 -25.37
N ASP A 369 -9.83 -23.00 -25.30
CA ASP A 369 -9.10 -23.78 -26.31
C ASP A 369 -7.76 -23.11 -26.69
N ILE A 370 -6.96 -22.75 -25.69
CA ILE A 370 -5.68 -22.05 -25.87
C ILE A 370 -4.60 -23.05 -26.30
N ARG A 371 -3.87 -22.74 -27.37
CA ARG A 371 -2.82 -23.60 -27.93
C ARG A 371 -1.52 -22.84 -28.14
N ILE A 372 -0.39 -23.51 -27.91
CA ILE A 372 0.92 -22.92 -28.20
C ILE A 372 0.99 -22.57 -29.69
N GLY A 373 1.41 -21.34 -29.99
CA GLY A 373 1.45 -20.75 -31.33
C GLY A 373 0.22 -19.93 -31.70
N ASP A 374 -0.87 -19.96 -30.92
CA ASP A 374 -2.06 -19.15 -31.18
C ASP A 374 -1.77 -17.64 -31.13
N THR A 375 -2.53 -16.87 -31.90
CA THR A 375 -2.68 -15.44 -31.63
C THR A 375 -3.74 -15.26 -30.54
N VAL A 376 -3.38 -14.61 -29.44
CA VAL A 376 -4.22 -14.42 -28.27
C VAL A 376 -4.45 -12.94 -28.01
N VAL A 377 -5.65 -12.61 -27.54
CA VAL A 377 -5.96 -11.27 -27.04
C VAL A 377 -5.63 -11.24 -25.56
N ILE A 378 -4.80 -10.29 -25.18
CA ILE A 378 -4.45 -10.05 -23.78
C ILE A 378 -5.00 -8.71 -23.31
N GLU A 379 -5.30 -8.65 -22.02
CA GLU A 379 -5.68 -7.42 -21.34
C GLU A 379 -4.99 -7.35 -19.99
N LYS A 380 -4.87 -6.14 -19.43
CA LYS A 380 -4.42 -5.95 -18.05
C LYS A 380 -5.59 -5.68 -17.13
N ALA A 381 -5.87 -6.60 -16.23
CA ALA A 381 -6.84 -6.36 -15.16
C ALA A 381 -6.31 -5.23 -14.25
N GLY A 382 -7.06 -4.13 -14.21
CA GLY A 382 -6.72 -2.94 -13.42
C GLY A 382 -5.34 -2.36 -13.73
N GLU A 383 -4.87 -2.50 -14.98
CA GLU A 383 -3.56 -2.06 -15.48
C GLU A 383 -2.33 -2.77 -14.87
N VAL A 384 -2.53 -3.76 -13.99
CA VAL A 384 -1.45 -4.40 -13.22
C VAL A 384 -1.18 -5.83 -13.66
N ILE A 385 -2.20 -6.69 -13.77
CA ILE A 385 -2.00 -8.14 -14.00
C ILE A 385 -2.46 -8.51 -15.42
N PRO A 386 -1.54 -8.89 -16.33
CA PRO A 386 -1.92 -9.33 -17.67
C PRO A 386 -2.56 -10.72 -17.65
N ALA A 387 -3.66 -10.89 -18.39
CA ALA A 387 -4.36 -12.15 -18.55
C ALA A 387 -4.71 -12.39 -20.03
N VAL A 388 -4.74 -13.66 -20.46
CA VAL A 388 -5.26 -14.04 -21.78
C VAL A 388 -6.78 -14.07 -21.71
N VAL A 389 -7.43 -13.23 -22.51
CA VAL A 389 -8.88 -13.07 -22.55
C VAL A 389 -9.50 -14.10 -23.48
N GLU A 390 -8.99 -14.17 -24.71
CA GLU A 390 -9.51 -15.02 -25.77
C GLU A 390 -8.45 -15.37 -26.81
N VAL A 391 -8.80 -16.33 -27.67
CA VAL A 391 -7.96 -16.78 -28.78
C VAL A 391 -8.55 -16.29 -30.09
N VAL A 392 -7.72 -15.69 -30.95
CA VAL A 392 -8.09 -15.28 -32.30
C VAL A 392 -8.07 -16.50 -33.23
N LYS A 393 -9.15 -17.29 -33.18
CA LYS A 393 -9.25 -18.59 -33.89
C LYS A 393 -9.03 -18.49 -35.40
N SER A 394 -9.35 -17.36 -36.02
CA SER A 394 -9.14 -17.11 -37.46
C SER A 394 -7.65 -17.07 -37.84
N LYS A 395 -6.76 -16.74 -36.91
CA LYS A 395 -5.30 -16.67 -37.11
C LYS A 395 -4.57 -17.91 -36.58
N ARG A 396 -5.30 -18.97 -36.20
CA ARG A 396 -4.72 -20.19 -35.63
C ARG A 396 -3.81 -20.90 -36.65
N PRO A 397 -2.53 -21.14 -36.32
CA PRO A 397 -1.68 -21.97 -37.15
C PRO A 397 -2.22 -23.40 -37.24
N ARG A 398 -2.15 -24.02 -38.43
CA ARG A 398 -2.57 -25.43 -38.62
C ARG A 398 -1.77 -26.42 -37.78
N SER A 399 -0.56 -26.05 -37.37
CA SER A 399 0.31 -26.85 -36.51
C SER A 399 -0.04 -26.78 -35.01
N ALA A 400 -0.97 -25.91 -34.60
CA ALA A 400 -1.30 -25.70 -33.20
C ALA A 400 -2.11 -26.88 -32.61
N LYS A 401 -1.50 -27.59 -31.65
CA LYS A 401 -2.11 -28.73 -30.96
C LYS A 401 -2.80 -28.29 -29.67
N PRO A 402 -3.92 -28.94 -29.27
CA PRO A 402 -4.51 -28.74 -27.95
C PRO A 402 -3.46 -28.89 -26.86
N PHE A 403 -3.46 -27.99 -25.87
CA PHE A 403 -2.55 -28.06 -24.74
C PHE A 403 -3.05 -29.10 -23.73
N ASP A 404 -2.26 -30.16 -23.53
CA ASP A 404 -2.48 -31.11 -22.45
C ASP A 404 -1.54 -30.79 -21.29
N PHE A 405 -2.13 -30.42 -20.14
CA PHE A 405 -1.39 -30.00 -18.97
C PHE A 405 -0.55 -31.15 -18.38
N SER A 406 -1.09 -32.36 -18.37
CA SER A 406 -0.46 -33.54 -17.77
C SER A 406 0.70 -34.03 -18.63
N GLU A 407 0.53 -34.08 -19.95
CA GLU A 407 1.62 -34.41 -20.88
C GLU A 407 2.74 -33.37 -20.81
N HIS A 408 2.40 -32.08 -20.75
CA HIS A 408 3.39 -30.99 -20.74
C HIS A 408 4.34 -31.05 -19.53
N ILE A 409 3.84 -31.47 -18.36
CA ILE A 409 4.67 -31.63 -17.16
C ILE A 409 5.03 -33.09 -16.86
N GLN A 410 4.70 -34.01 -17.76
CA GLN A 410 4.94 -35.46 -17.62
C GLN A 410 4.38 -36.03 -16.30
N GLY A 411 3.23 -35.52 -15.84
CA GLY A 411 2.59 -35.93 -14.59
C GLY A 411 3.41 -35.65 -13.33
N LYS A 412 4.43 -34.78 -13.38
CA LYS A 412 5.33 -34.46 -12.27
C LYS A 412 5.47 -32.96 -12.07
N CYS A 413 5.94 -32.56 -10.89
CA CYS A 413 6.25 -31.17 -10.61
C CYS A 413 7.42 -30.70 -11.52
N PRO A 414 7.28 -29.61 -12.29
CA PRO A 414 8.33 -29.16 -13.23
C PRO A 414 9.59 -28.63 -12.52
N VAL A 415 9.52 -28.37 -11.21
CA VAL A 415 10.67 -27.87 -10.42
C VAL A 415 11.38 -28.99 -9.67
N CYS A 416 10.65 -29.82 -8.93
CA CYS A 416 11.27 -30.85 -8.07
C CYS A 416 11.12 -32.29 -8.57
N GLY A 417 10.43 -32.51 -9.70
CA GLY A 417 10.14 -33.86 -10.22
C GLY A 417 9.22 -34.73 -9.34
N GLY A 418 8.70 -34.17 -8.24
CA GLY A 418 7.88 -34.88 -7.26
C GLY A 418 6.43 -35.11 -7.71
N PRO A 419 5.66 -35.90 -6.96
CA PRO A 419 4.27 -36.18 -7.26
C PRO A 419 3.42 -34.90 -7.22
N ILE A 420 2.41 -34.88 -8.08
CA ILE A 420 1.40 -33.83 -8.14
C ILE A 420 0.02 -34.46 -7.96
N ARG A 421 -0.89 -33.68 -7.39
CA ARG A 421 -2.28 -34.05 -7.19
C ARG A 421 -3.19 -32.94 -7.66
N ARG A 422 -4.30 -33.31 -8.29
CA ARG A 422 -5.41 -32.38 -8.53
C ARG A 422 -6.33 -32.39 -7.32
N ASP A 423 -6.59 -31.22 -6.77
CA ASP A 423 -7.45 -31.10 -5.59
C ASP A 423 -8.91 -31.37 -6.00
N PRO A 424 -9.67 -32.25 -5.33
CA PRO A 424 -11.08 -32.49 -5.67
C PRO A 424 -11.98 -31.28 -5.44
N GLN A 425 -11.60 -30.36 -4.54
CA GLN A 425 -12.37 -29.17 -4.19
C GLN A 425 -11.90 -27.91 -4.94
N PHE A 426 -10.67 -27.92 -5.46
CA PHE A 426 -10.10 -26.80 -6.20
C PHE A 426 -9.63 -27.25 -7.60
N VAL A 427 -9.96 -26.49 -8.63
CA VAL A 427 -9.67 -26.80 -10.03
C VAL A 427 -8.16 -26.98 -10.36
N ALA A 428 -7.26 -26.56 -9.46
CA ALA A 428 -5.82 -26.47 -9.71
C ALA A 428 -5.03 -27.73 -9.31
N TRP A 429 -3.96 -27.99 -10.07
CA TRP A 429 -2.93 -28.98 -9.74
C TRP A 429 -2.01 -28.47 -8.63
N ARG A 430 -1.49 -29.36 -7.80
CA ARG A 430 -0.59 -29.03 -6.69
C ARG A 430 0.58 -30.00 -6.58
N CYS A 431 1.78 -29.49 -6.34
CA CYS A 431 2.94 -30.27 -5.94
C CYS A 431 2.84 -30.66 -4.47
N GLU A 432 2.93 -31.96 -4.18
CA GLU A 432 2.82 -32.49 -2.81
C GLU A 432 4.15 -32.42 -2.03
N ASN A 433 5.26 -32.21 -2.73
CA ASN A 433 6.57 -32.09 -2.10
C ASN A 433 6.74 -30.71 -1.43
N LEU A 434 6.54 -30.67 -0.11
CA LEU A 434 6.73 -29.47 0.71
C LEU A 434 8.18 -28.95 0.75
N GLN A 435 9.15 -29.79 0.35
CA GLN A 435 10.57 -29.44 0.21
C GLN A 435 10.92 -29.07 -1.24
N CYS A 436 9.93 -28.87 -2.10
CA CYS A 436 10.14 -28.36 -3.45
C CYS A 436 10.85 -26.99 -3.38
N PRO A 437 11.99 -26.78 -4.06
CA PRO A 437 12.73 -25.52 -4.01
C PRO A 437 11.87 -24.29 -4.31
N ALA A 438 10.99 -24.35 -5.31
CA ALA A 438 10.08 -23.25 -5.63
C ALA A 438 9.08 -22.96 -4.51
N GLN A 439 8.58 -23.98 -3.80
CA GLN A 439 7.73 -23.76 -2.64
C GLN A 439 8.53 -23.12 -1.50
N THR A 440 9.75 -23.62 -1.25
CA THR A 440 10.64 -23.08 -0.23
C THR A 440 11.00 -21.62 -0.49
N THR A 441 11.47 -21.26 -1.70
CA THR A 441 11.73 -19.86 -2.07
C THR A 441 10.53 -18.99 -1.74
N ARG A 442 9.34 -19.35 -2.25
CA ARG A 442 8.15 -18.50 -2.10
C ARG A 442 7.68 -18.41 -0.66
N ARG A 443 7.90 -19.45 0.15
CA ARG A 443 7.65 -19.42 1.59
C ARG A 443 8.65 -18.52 2.29
N VAL A 444 9.94 -18.59 1.97
CA VAL A 444 11.00 -17.72 2.51
C VAL A 444 10.72 -16.25 2.16
N GLU A 445 10.43 -15.96 0.88
CA GLU A 445 10.07 -14.62 0.42
C GLU A 445 8.84 -14.07 1.16
N PHE A 446 7.80 -14.89 1.31
CA PHE A 446 6.60 -14.47 2.04
C PHE A 446 6.87 -14.25 3.53
N PHE A 447 7.66 -15.13 4.15
CA PHE A 447 8.05 -15.04 5.55
C PHE A 447 8.84 -13.75 5.84
N ALA A 448 9.72 -13.34 4.92
CA ALA A 448 10.49 -12.11 4.98
C ALA A 448 9.68 -10.84 4.63
N ALA A 449 8.51 -10.95 4.00
CA ALA A 449 7.77 -9.80 3.50
C ALA A 449 7.42 -8.77 4.60
N ARG A 450 7.29 -7.49 4.20
CA ARG A 450 6.95 -6.36 5.10
C ARG A 450 5.67 -6.56 5.92
N GLY A 451 4.71 -7.34 5.40
CA GLY A 451 3.49 -7.69 6.11
C GLY A 451 3.62 -8.85 7.10
N ALA A 452 4.67 -9.68 6.95
CA ALA A 452 4.97 -10.89 7.71
C ALA A 452 6.05 -10.60 8.78
N LEU A 453 7.28 -11.11 8.67
CA LEU A 453 8.33 -10.80 9.65
C LEU A 453 9.20 -9.60 9.29
N ASP A 454 8.97 -8.97 8.13
CA ASP A 454 9.63 -7.71 7.77
C ASP A 454 11.17 -7.81 7.85
N ILE A 455 11.70 -8.86 7.23
CA ILE A 455 13.12 -9.15 7.17
C ILE A 455 13.69 -8.40 5.97
N GLU A 456 14.19 -7.19 6.24
CA GLU A 456 14.74 -6.33 5.22
C GLU A 456 15.92 -7.00 4.48
N SER A 457 16.06 -6.68 3.19
CA SER A 457 17.12 -7.22 2.30
C SER A 457 16.95 -8.68 1.88
N VAL A 458 15.98 -9.44 2.43
CA VAL A 458 15.63 -10.79 1.96
C VAL A 458 14.44 -10.72 1.00
N GLY A 459 14.70 -10.32 -0.25
CA GLY A 459 13.72 -10.33 -1.34
C GLY A 459 13.74 -11.63 -2.16
N GLY A 460 12.90 -11.75 -3.19
CA GLY A 460 12.79 -12.96 -4.02
C GLY A 460 14.12 -13.49 -4.55
N ILE A 461 15.00 -12.62 -5.08
CA ILE A 461 16.32 -13.04 -5.60
C ILE A 461 17.20 -13.64 -4.49
N VAL A 462 17.17 -13.06 -3.29
CA VAL A 462 17.95 -13.55 -2.15
C VAL A 462 17.37 -14.88 -1.68
N ALA A 463 16.04 -14.97 -1.57
CA ALA A 463 15.33 -16.21 -1.23
C ALA A 463 15.67 -17.35 -2.20
N ASP A 464 15.66 -17.07 -3.52
CA ASP A 464 16.04 -18.05 -4.54
C ASP A 464 17.48 -18.54 -4.31
N ASN A 465 18.43 -17.62 -4.15
CA ASN A 465 19.85 -17.97 -4.03
C ASN A 465 20.19 -18.72 -2.73
N VAL A 466 19.56 -18.39 -1.60
CA VAL A 466 19.79 -19.13 -0.34
C VAL A 466 19.19 -20.54 -0.40
N VAL A 467 18.10 -20.73 -1.15
CA VAL A 467 17.47 -22.05 -1.33
C VAL A 467 18.25 -22.90 -2.34
N GLU A 468 18.59 -22.35 -3.50
CA GLU A 468 19.34 -23.05 -4.55
C GLU A 468 20.71 -23.52 -4.06
N ARG A 469 21.39 -22.73 -3.23
CA ARG A 469 22.68 -23.10 -2.61
C ARG A 469 22.54 -24.01 -1.39
N GLY A 470 21.31 -24.37 -1.02
CA GLY A 470 21.03 -25.26 0.11
C GLY A 470 21.32 -24.67 1.48
N LEU A 471 21.50 -23.34 1.59
CA LEU A 471 21.67 -22.64 2.86
C LEU A 471 20.36 -22.59 3.66
N VAL A 472 19.23 -22.58 2.96
CA VAL A 472 17.88 -22.54 3.54
C VAL A 472 17.03 -23.62 2.86
N ARG A 473 16.50 -24.55 3.64
CA ARG A 473 15.57 -25.60 3.18
C ARG A 473 14.16 -25.34 3.66
N GLU A 474 14.01 -24.57 4.73
CA GLU A 474 12.74 -24.08 5.23
C GLU A 474 12.86 -22.67 5.84
N PRO A 475 11.76 -21.91 5.97
CA PRO A 475 11.83 -20.52 6.42
C PRO A 475 12.53 -20.27 7.76
N LEU A 476 12.47 -21.25 8.69
CA LEU A 476 13.11 -21.12 10.00
C LEU A 476 14.64 -21.22 9.95
N ASP A 477 15.21 -21.78 8.89
CA ASP A 477 16.67 -21.84 8.72
C ASP A 477 17.29 -20.44 8.56
N LEU A 478 16.47 -19.42 8.24
CA LEU A 478 16.92 -18.03 8.24
C LEU A 478 17.52 -17.62 9.59
N PHE A 479 17.00 -18.13 10.71
CA PHE A 479 17.48 -17.82 12.06
C PHE A 479 18.81 -18.50 12.42
N GLU A 480 19.35 -19.32 11.53
CA GLU A 480 20.63 -20.03 11.69
C GLU A 480 21.70 -19.47 10.74
N LEU A 481 21.33 -18.55 9.84
CA LEU A 481 22.25 -17.93 8.90
C LEU A 481 23.23 -16.99 9.62
N LYS A 482 24.47 -17.01 9.15
CA LYS A 482 25.53 -16.10 9.61
C LYS A 482 25.81 -15.00 8.58
N VAL A 483 26.30 -13.86 9.08
CA VAL A 483 26.66 -12.70 8.24
C VAL A 483 27.65 -13.10 7.15
N GLU A 484 28.63 -13.95 7.46
CA GLU A 484 29.68 -14.34 6.52
C GLU A 484 29.14 -15.20 5.37
N GLN A 485 28.10 -16.00 5.62
CA GLN A 485 27.44 -16.83 4.60
C GLN A 485 26.66 -15.94 3.63
N LEU A 486 25.89 -15.00 4.16
CA LEU A 486 25.11 -14.06 3.35
C LEU A 486 26.01 -13.07 2.60
N ALA A 487 27.06 -12.56 3.23
CA ALA A 487 27.95 -11.57 2.64
C ALA A 487 28.60 -12.08 1.35
N LYS A 488 28.91 -13.39 1.28
CA LYS A 488 29.53 -14.06 0.12
C LYS A 488 28.51 -14.59 -0.89
N LEU A 489 27.21 -14.38 -0.67
CA LEU A 489 26.17 -14.88 -1.54
C LEU A 489 26.24 -14.16 -2.90
N ASN A 490 26.53 -14.91 -3.96
CA ASN A 490 26.45 -14.39 -5.33
C ASN A 490 25.00 -14.49 -5.83
N LEU A 491 24.39 -13.33 -6.09
CA LEU A 491 23.03 -13.10 -6.59
C LEU A 491 22.96 -12.89 -8.12
N GLY A 492 24.06 -13.13 -8.82
CA GLY A 492 24.20 -13.06 -10.27
C GLY A 492 24.59 -14.42 -10.85
N THR A 493 24.93 -14.46 -12.15
CA THR A 493 25.43 -15.68 -12.79
C THR A 493 26.91 -15.88 -12.47
N GLU A 494 27.49 -17.00 -12.94
CA GLU A 494 28.95 -17.20 -12.86
C GLU A 494 29.70 -16.19 -13.74
N GLU A 495 29.15 -15.82 -14.91
CA GLU A 495 29.79 -14.84 -15.80
C GLU A 495 29.62 -13.37 -15.35
N ALA A 496 28.58 -13.08 -14.54
CA ALA A 496 28.29 -11.75 -14.03
C ALA A 496 27.97 -11.79 -12.52
N PRO A 497 29.00 -12.01 -11.66
CA PRO A 497 28.78 -12.16 -10.23
C PRO A 497 28.30 -10.86 -9.60
N ARG A 498 27.28 -10.95 -8.75
CA ARG A 498 26.76 -9.86 -7.94
C ARG A 498 26.69 -10.28 -6.49
N VAL A 499 27.70 -9.90 -5.71
CA VAL A 499 27.81 -10.28 -4.31
C VAL A 499 26.81 -9.48 -3.45
N PHE A 500 26.13 -10.14 -2.52
CA PHE A 500 25.16 -9.49 -1.63
C PHE A 500 25.80 -8.44 -0.72
N GLY A 501 27.01 -8.72 -0.22
CA GLY A 501 27.87 -7.79 0.50
C GLY A 501 27.57 -7.73 2.01
N GLU A 502 28.60 -7.40 2.79
CA GLU A 502 28.58 -7.43 4.25
C GLU A 502 27.52 -6.50 4.85
N LYS A 503 27.40 -5.27 4.35
CA LYS A 503 26.41 -4.29 4.85
C LYS A 503 24.96 -4.81 4.73
N ASN A 504 24.60 -5.42 3.60
CA ASN A 504 23.26 -5.97 3.40
C ASN A 504 23.06 -7.25 4.22
N ALA A 505 24.11 -8.07 4.36
CA ALA A 505 24.10 -9.26 5.21
C ALA A 505 23.85 -8.90 6.68
N THR A 506 24.60 -7.95 7.24
CA THR A 506 24.38 -7.45 8.62
C THR A 506 22.97 -6.91 8.79
N LYS A 507 22.47 -6.14 7.81
CA LYS A 507 21.11 -5.62 7.84
C LYS A 507 20.05 -6.74 7.86
N ALA A 508 20.22 -7.77 7.04
CA ALA A 508 19.35 -8.92 7.00
C ALA A 508 19.37 -9.71 8.33
N ILE A 509 20.55 -9.99 8.87
CA ILE A 509 20.71 -10.71 10.15
C ILE A 509 20.10 -9.91 11.30
N ASN A 510 20.33 -8.59 11.39
CA ASN A 510 19.69 -7.76 12.41
C ASN A 510 18.16 -7.78 12.30
N ALA A 511 17.62 -7.79 11.08
CA ALA A 511 16.19 -7.89 10.87
C ALA A 511 15.62 -9.27 11.24
N ILE A 512 16.38 -10.36 11.02
CA ILE A 512 16.06 -11.72 11.45
C ILE A 512 16.04 -11.79 12.98
N GLU A 513 17.05 -11.25 13.66
CA GLU A 513 17.10 -11.26 15.12
C GLU A 513 15.97 -10.43 15.73
N ARG A 514 15.67 -9.26 15.16
CA ARG A 514 14.49 -8.47 15.53
C ARG A 514 13.19 -9.26 15.33
N ALA A 515 13.09 -10.10 14.29
CA ALA A 515 11.88 -10.86 14.02
C ALA A 515 11.48 -11.81 15.16
N ARG A 516 12.43 -12.25 15.98
CA ARG A 516 12.18 -13.09 17.18
C ARG A 516 11.24 -12.41 18.18
N THR A 517 11.28 -11.08 18.26
CA THR A 517 10.48 -10.30 19.22
C THR A 517 9.14 -9.83 18.66
N LEU A 518 8.86 -10.10 17.37
CA LEU A 518 7.61 -9.72 16.76
C LEU A 518 6.42 -10.48 17.37
N PRO A 519 5.24 -9.86 17.39
CA PRO A 519 4.12 -10.43 18.13
C PRO A 519 3.44 -11.58 17.38
N LEU A 520 2.61 -12.32 18.11
CA LEU A 520 1.96 -13.56 17.66
C LEU A 520 1.19 -13.40 16.34
N SER A 521 0.51 -12.28 16.09
CA SER A 521 -0.23 -12.09 14.83
C SER A 521 0.69 -12.11 13.60
N ARG A 522 1.90 -11.56 13.73
CA ARG A 522 2.88 -11.52 12.63
C ARG A 522 3.43 -12.90 12.34
N TRP A 523 3.68 -13.68 13.39
CA TRP A 523 4.13 -15.07 13.28
C TRP A 523 3.04 -15.97 12.68
N LEU A 524 1.80 -15.89 13.16
CA LEU A 524 0.67 -16.64 12.59
C LEU A 524 0.48 -16.34 11.10
N TYR A 525 0.62 -15.07 10.71
CA TYR A 525 0.56 -14.68 9.31
C TYR A 525 1.76 -15.22 8.50
N ALA A 526 2.98 -15.09 9.05
CA ALA A 526 4.22 -15.52 8.39
C ALA A 526 4.30 -17.05 8.16
N LEU A 527 3.73 -17.85 9.06
CA LEU A 527 3.68 -19.31 8.95
C LEU A 527 2.85 -19.80 7.74
N ALA A 528 2.07 -18.91 7.11
CA ALA A 528 1.26 -19.20 5.94
C ALA A 528 0.29 -20.38 6.15
N ILE A 529 -0.34 -20.42 7.33
CA ILE A 529 -1.35 -21.41 7.68
C ILE A 529 -2.53 -21.30 6.67
N PRO A 530 -3.04 -22.42 6.13
CA PRO A 530 -4.17 -22.37 5.20
C PRO A 530 -5.35 -21.57 5.75
N ASP A 531 -5.96 -20.75 4.89
CA ASP A 531 -7.09 -19.85 5.20
C ASP A 531 -6.82 -18.74 6.23
N VAL A 532 -5.58 -18.61 6.74
CA VAL A 532 -5.20 -17.56 7.70
C VAL A 532 -4.59 -16.35 6.97
N GLY A 533 -5.41 -15.33 6.76
CA GLY A 533 -4.96 -14.02 6.30
C GLY A 533 -4.47 -13.11 7.44
N LYS A 534 -4.00 -11.90 7.10
CA LYS A 534 -3.50 -10.91 8.08
C LYS A 534 -4.53 -10.57 9.17
N THR A 535 -5.80 -10.37 8.77
CA THR A 535 -6.88 -10.07 9.72
C THR A 535 -7.15 -11.26 10.64
N THR A 536 -7.29 -12.45 10.07
CA THR A 536 -7.49 -13.69 10.83
C THR A 536 -6.36 -13.96 11.83
N ALA A 537 -5.11 -13.72 11.44
CA ALA A 537 -3.97 -13.85 12.33
C ALA A 537 -4.04 -12.88 13.52
N MET A 538 -4.51 -11.64 13.29
CA MET A 538 -4.76 -10.66 14.35
C MET A 538 -5.92 -11.10 15.26
N ASP A 539 -6.99 -11.66 14.70
CA ASP A 539 -8.12 -12.14 15.49
C ASP A 539 -7.72 -13.37 16.33
N LEU A 540 -6.95 -14.29 15.76
CA LEU A 540 -6.35 -15.41 16.51
C LEU A 540 -5.49 -14.91 17.67
N SER A 541 -4.59 -13.94 17.45
CA SER A 541 -3.73 -13.42 18.51
C SER A 541 -4.49 -12.66 19.60
N ARG A 542 -5.69 -12.16 19.33
CA ARG A 542 -6.56 -11.57 20.36
C ARG A 542 -7.09 -12.62 21.32
N PHE A 543 -7.32 -13.86 20.90
CA PHE A 543 -7.94 -14.88 21.76
C PHE A 543 -6.96 -15.92 22.31
N HIS A 544 -5.69 -15.85 21.91
CA HIS A 544 -4.65 -16.81 22.27
C HIS A 544 -3.36 -16.09 22.62
N ASP A 545 -2.66 -16.51 23.68
CA ASP A 545 -1.46 -15.84 24.17
C ASP A 545 -0.18 -16.32 23.46
N THR A 546 -0.15 -17.57 22.99
CA THR A 546 1.00 -18.18 22.33
C THR A 546 0.60 -19.02 21.10
N LEU A 547 1.58 -19.40 20.29
CA LEU A 547 1.35 -20.36 19.18
C LEU A 547 0.82 -21.71 19.68
N ASN A 548 1.26 -22.16 20.86
CA ASN A 548 0.81 -23.43 21.43
C ASN A 548 -0.66 -23.36 21.86
N ASP A 549 -1.14 -22.20 22.31
CA ASP A 549 -2.55 -21.99 22.65
C ASP A 549 -3.43 -22.01 21.40
N VAL A 550 -2.94 -21.48 20.27
CA VAL A 550 -3.63 -21.57 18.97
C VAL A 550 -3.70 -23.02 18.51
N ALA A 551 -2.58 -23.75 18.59
CA ALA A 551 -2.49 -25.15 18.18
C ALA A 551 -3.45 -26.07 18.93
N ASN A 552 -3.69 -25.77 20.22
CA ASN A 552 -4.55 -26.58 21.10
C ASN A 552 -5.84 -25.84 21.48
N SER A 553 -6.32 -24.93 20.63
CA SER A 553 -7.43 -24.05 20.97
C SER A 553 -8.75 -24.77 21.14
N LEU A 554 -9.26 -24.79 22.38
CA LEU A 554 -10.62 -25.23 22.68
C LEU A 554 -11.67 -24.38 21.94
N LEU A 555 -11.41 -23.09 21.75
CA LEU A 555 -12.33 -22.20 21.03
C LEU A 555 -12.47 -22.60 19.56
N LEU A 556 -11.36 -22.94 18.89
CA LEU A 556 -11.40 -23.40 17.50
C LEU A 556 -12.07 -24.77 17.37
N GLN A 557 -11.79 -25.68 18.32
CA GLN A 557 -12.44 -27.00 18.38
C GLN A 557 -13.95 -26.84 18.55
N ASP A 558 -14.38 -25.99 19.47
CA ASP A 558 -15.79 -25.67 19.69
C ASP A 558 -16.49 -25.16 18.44
N VAL A 559 -15.86 -24.28 17.66
CA VAL A 559 -16.46 -23.80 16.40
C VAL A 559 -16.60 -24.93 15.38
N ALA A 560 -15.60 -25.80 15.26
CA ALA A 560 -15.64 -26.95 14.35
C ALA A 560 -16.74 -27.96 14.77
N ASP A 561 -16.76 -28.32 16.05
CA ASP A 561 -17.74 -29.23 16.65
C ASP A 561 -19.16 -28.67 16.54
N TYR A 562 -19.35 -27.38 16.77
CA TYR A 562 -20.65 -26.72 16.64
C TYR A 562 -21.21 -26.85 15.21
N GLU A 563 -20.39 -26.64 14.18
CA GLU A 563 -20.84 -26.74 12.79
C GLU A 563 -21.12 -28.20 12.38
N GLU A 564 -20.32 -29.15 12.84
CA GLU A 564 -20.55 -30.58 12.57
C GLU A 564 -21.81 -31.10 13.26
N LYS A 565 -21.94 -30.87 14.58
CA LYS A 565 -23.12 -31.28 15.35
C LYS A 565 -24.40 -30.61 14.84
N LYS A 566 -24.30 -29.37 14.33
CA LYS A 566 -25.44 -28.67 13.72
C LYS A 566 -25.90 -29.32 12.42
N LYS A 567 -24.97 -29.79 11.58
CA LYS A 567 -25.31 -30.55 10.36
C LYS A 567 -25.99 -31.87 10.73
N GLN A 568 -25.40 -32.63 11.66
CA GLN A 568 -25.98 -33.88 12.16
C GLN A 568 -27.38 -33.67 12.77
N ALA A 569 -27.55 -32.64 13.60
CA ALA A 569 -28.84 -32.31 14.20
C ALA A 569 -29.91 -31.97 13.14
N ASN A 570 -29.55 -31.25 12.07
CA ASN A 570 -30.48 -30.96 10.98
C ASN A 570 -30.94 -32.22 10.23
N GLU A 571 -30.05 -33.19 10.05
CA GLU A 571 -30.37 -34.48 9.41
C GLU A 571 -31.21 -35.39 10.31
N LEU A 572 -30.93 -35.41 11.62
CA LEU A 572 -31.61 -36.23 12.61
C LEU A 572 -32.97 -35.68 13.05
N ARG A 573 -33.21 -34.37 12.86
CA ARG A 573 -34.43 -33.67 13.30
C ARG A 573 -35.75 -34.38 12.94
N ARG A 574 -35.79 -35.11 11.82
CA ARG A 574 -36.97 -35.88 11.38
C ARG A 574 -36.81 -37.40 11.54
N LYS A 575 -35.59 -37.91 11.73
CA LYS A 575 -35.26 -39.34 11.71
C LYS A 575 -35.17 -39.95 13.11
N ASP A 576 -34.62 -39.20 14.08
CA ASP A 576 -34.46 -39.63 15.47
C ASP A 576 -34.60 -38.42 16.41
N PRO A 577 -35.81 -38.19 16.95
CA PRO A 577 -36.06 -37.08 17.85
C PRO A 577 -35.23 -37.12 19.14
N GLN A 578 -34.93 -38.31 19.66
CA GLN A 578 -34.19 -38.44 20.92
C GLN A 578 -32.72 -38.04 20.73
N ALA A 579 -32.08 -38.55 19.67
CA ALA A 579 -30.72 -38.15 19.31
C ALA A 579 -30.63 -36.65 18.97
N TYR A 580 -31.65 -36.08 18.33
CA TYR A 580 -31.73 -34.64 18.06
C TYR A 580 -31.77 -33.81 19.36
N HIS A 581 -32.51 -34.25 20.39
CA HIS A 581 -32.58 -33.52 21.66
C HIS A 581 -31.23 -33.48 22.40
N VAL A 582 -30.48 -34.57 22.38
CA VAL A 582 -29.12 -34.63 22.95
C VAL A 582 -28.19 -33.65 22.22
N LEU A 583 -28.11 -33.73 20.89
CA LEU A 583 -27.28 -32.83 20.09
C LEU A 583 -27.67 -31.35 20.24
N ARG A 584 -28.95 -31.07 20.44
CA ARG A 584 -29.43 -29.70 20.68
C ARG A 584 -28.92 -29.12 21.99
N ASN A 585 -28.81 -29.94 23.04
CA ASN A 585 -28.25 -29.51 24.33
C ASN A 585 -26.76 -29.26 24.21
N ASP A 586 -26.01 -30.16 23.59
CA ASP A 586 -24.58 -29.98 23.30
C ASP A 586 -24.31 -28.69 22.51
N LEU A 587 -25.11 -28.43 21.48
CA LEU A 587 -25.03 -27.21 20.68
C LEU A 587 -25.28 -25.95 21.51
N ALA A 588 -26.18 -26.01 22.50
CA ALA A 588 -26.42 -24.89 23.41
C ALA A 588 -25.23 -24.65 24.33
N GLU A 589 -24.62 -25.70 24.88
CA GLU A 589 -23.44 -25.58 25.75
C GLU A 589 -22.24 -25.01 25.01
N ILE A 590 -21.94 -25.52 23.81
CA ILE A 590 -20.85 -25.00 22.96
C ILE A 590 -21.10 -23.53 22.62
N ARG A 591 -22.34 -23.21 22.21
CA ARG A 591 -22.74 -21.84 21.91
C ARG A 591 -22.51 -20.90 23.09
N ASP A 592 -22.94 -21.30 24.27
CA ASP A 592 -22.89 -20.45 25.46
C ASP A 592 -21.43 -20.23 25.90
N ARG A 593 -20.56 -21.24 25.77
CA ARG A 593 -19.11 -21.11 25.98
C ARG A 593 -18.44 -20.15 25.00
N LEU A 594 -18.76 -20.25 23.71
CA LEU A 594 -18.23 -19.34 22.67
C LEU A 594 -18.70 -17.89 22.87
N ILE A 595 -19.96 -17.69 23.28
CA ILE A 595 -20.47 -16.34 23.59
C ILE A 595 -19.81 -15.77 24.84
N LYS A 596 -19.67 -16.58 25.91
CA LYS A 596 -19.07 -16.15 27.18
C LYS A 596 -17.64 -15.67 27.03
N THR A 597 -16.87 -16.25 26.12
CA THR A 597 -15.49 -15.86 25.83
C THR A 597 -15.39 -14.66 24.90
N GLY A 598 -16.52 -14.18 24.35
CA GLY A 598 -16.57 -13.13 23.34
C GLY A 598 -16.13 -13.58 21.95
N PHE A 599 -15.88 -14.89 21.76
CA PHE A 599 -15.48 -15.49 20.48
C PHE A 599 -16.67 -15.63 19.51
N ALA A 600 -17.90 -15.50 20.00
CA ALA A 600 -19.11 -15.49 19.18
C ALA A 600 -20.17 -14.52 19.69
N LYS A 601 -21.05 -14.10 18.79
CA LYS A 601 -22.23 -13.26 19.08
C LYS A 601 -23.48 -13.93 18.53
N GLN A 602 -24.64 -13.64 19.13
CA GLN A 602 -25.92 -14.12 18.59
C GLN A 602 -26.20 -13.49 17.22
N SER A 603 -26.66 -14.30 16.28
CA SER A 603 -27.06 -13.84 14.95
C SER A 603 -28.30 -12.96 15.01
N LYS A 604 -28.27 -11.79 14.36
CA LYS A 604 -29.40 -10.82 14.31
C LYS A 604 -30.32 -11.01 13.09
N THR A 605 -30.08 -12.02 12.25
CA THR A 605 -30.76 -12.17 10.95
C THR A 605 -32.02 -13.02 11.05
N LYS A 606 -33.19 -12.47 10.67
CA LYS A 606 -34.50 -13.15 10.66
C LYS A 606 -34.60 -14.37 9.70
N HIS A 607 -33.63 -14.55 8.78
CA HIS A 607 -33.69 -15.59 7.73
C HIS A 607 -33.11 -16.95 8.12
N VAL A 608 -32.40 -17.07 9.25
CA VAL A 608 -32.00 -18.37 9.78
C VAL A 608 -33.02 -18.74 10.87
N LYS A 609 -34.01 -19.57 10.54
CA LYS A 609 -34.93 -20.15 11.53
C LYS A 609 -34.14 -21.10 12.46
N GLY A 610 -33.50 -20.54 13.48
CA GLY A 610 -32.75 -21.27 14.52
C GLY A 610 -31.74 -20.36 15.20
N SER A 611 -31.52 -20.58 16.50
CA SER A 611 -30.59 -19.87 17.40
C SER A 611 -29.11 -19.99 16.96
N GLY A 612 -28.75 -19.35 15.85
CA GLY A 612 -27.40 -19.36 15.30
C GLY A 612 -26.49 -18.31 15.93
N ILE A 613 -25.20 -18.58 15.94
CA ILE A 613 -24.14 -17.63 16.33
C ILE A 613 -23.30 -17.22 15.12
N VAL A 614 -22.68 -16.05 15.23
CA VAL A 614 -21.63 -15.56 14.34
C VAL A 614 -20.34 -15.58 15.17
N THR A 615 -19.37 -16.39 14.76
CA THR A 615 -18.07 -16.51 15.41
C THR A 615 -17.09 -15.49 14.83
N GLU A 616 -16.11 -15.07 15.63
CA GLU A 616 -15.02 -14.20 15.18
C GLU A 616 -14.13 -14.92 14.14
N ILE A 617 -13.98 -16.24 14.28
CA ILE A 617 -13.32 -17.12 13.29
C ILE A 617 -14.29 -18.21 12.85
N GLY A 618 -14.49 -18.34 11.54
CA GLY A 618 -15.43 -19.30 10.96
C GLY A 618 -14.93 -20.74 10.98
N PRO A 619 -15.84 -21.73 10.84
CA PRO A 619 -15.54 -23.16 11.00
C PRO A 619 -14.51 -23.72 10.01
N VAL A 620 -14.49 -23.21 8.77
CA VAL A 620 -13.49 -23.63 7.76
C VAL A 620 -12.08 -23.27 8.24
N VAL A 621 -11.89 -22.01 8.65
CA VAL A 621 -10.60 -21.51 9.14
C VAL A 621 -10.20 -22.23 10.43
N SER A 622 -11.13 -22.40 11.37
CA SER A 622 -10.87 -23.11 12.63
C SER A 622 -10.34 -24.51 12.38
N LYS A 623 -10.97 -25.26 11.46
CA LYS A 623 -10.51 -26.60 11.08
C LYS A 623 -9.14 -26.56 10.39
N SER A 624 -8.93 -25.66 9.42
CA SER A 624 -7.66 -25.52 8.72
C SER A 624 -6.49 -25.23 9.67
N VAL A 625 -6.70 -24.40 10.70
CA VAL A 625 -5.69 -24.09 11.73
C VAL A 625 -5.37 -25.32 12.58
N LEU A 626 -6.39 -26.02 13.08
CA LEU A 626 -6.23 -27.22 13.91
C LEU A 626 -5.53 -28.34 13.11
N ASP A 627 -5.98 -28.61 11.88
CA ASP A 627 -5.41 -29.62 10.99
C ASP A 627 -3.94 -29.29 10.67
N PHE A 628 -3.62 -28.02 10.43
CA PHE A 628 -2.24 -27.58 10.19
C PHE A 628 -1.33 -27.91 11.37
N PHE A 629 -1.69 -27.53 12.60
CA PHE A 629 -0.86 -27.79 13.78
C PHE A 629 -0.83 -29.27 14.19
N ALA A 630 -1.90 -30.03 13.90
CA ALA A 630 -1.92 -31.48 14.10
C ALA A 630 -1.04 -32.25 13.10
N SER A 631 -0.79 -31.68 11.91
CA SER A 631 0.04 -32.27 10.86
C SER A 631 1.50 -32.45 11.27
N ALA A 632 2.22 -33.35 10.58
CA ALA A 632 3.65 -33.54 10.78
C ALA A 632 4.45 -32.24 10.55
N THR A 633 4.03 -31.42 9.58
CA THR A 633 4.65 -30.13 9.28
C THR A 633 4.44 -29.12 10.41
N GLY A 634 3.22 -29.00 10.93
CA GLY A 634 2.91 -28.08 12.04
C GLY A 634 3.65 -28.45 13.32
N LYS A 635 3.66 -29.73 13.68
CA LYS A 635 4.42 -30.24 14.83
C LYS A 635 5.92 -29.95 14.71
N ARG A 636 6.50 -30.18 13.52
CA ARG A 636 7.91 -29.88 13.25
C ARG A 636 8.22 -28.38 13.37
N ILE A 637 7.34 -27.51 12.87
CA ILE A 637 7.48 -26.06 12.99
C ILE A 637 7.47 -25.64 14.47
N LEU A 638 6.52 -26.14 15.27
CA LEU A 638 6.46 -25.83 16.70
C LEU A 638 7.72 -26.28 17.43
N GLN A 639 8.26 -27.46 17.10
CA GLN A 639 9.52 -27.94 17.66
C GLN A 639 10.70 -27.05 17.23
N ARG A 640 10.83 -26.73 15.94
CA ARG A 640 11.91 -25.86 15.43
C ARG A 640 11.88 -24.47 16.08
N LEU A 641 10.69 -23.88 16.26
CA LEU A 641 10.55 -22.61 16.96
C LEU A 641 11.05 -22.70 18.41
N LYS A 642 10.77 -23.81 19.10
CA LYS A 642 11.29 -24.07 20.45
C LYS A 642 12.80 -24.24 20.45
N ASP A 643 13.37 -24.98 19.49
CA ASP A 643 14.82 -25.20 19.37
C ASP A 643 15.57 -23.89 19.09
N LEU A 644 14.94 -22.96 18.37
CA LEU A 644 15.45 -21.63 18.07
C LEU A 644 15.18 -20.59 19.17
N ASP A 645 14.55 -20.99 20.29
CA ASP A 645 14.09 -20.11 21.37
C ASP A 645 13.20 -18.94 20.90
N ILE A 646 12.30 -19.23 19.95
CA ILE A 646 11.34 -18.26 19.43
C ILE A 646 9.97 -18.56 20.03
N GLN A 647 9.50 -17.64 20.89
CA GLN A 647 8.21 -17.76 21.57
C GLN A 647 7.35 -16.51 21.36
N PRO A 648 6.67 -16.40 20.20
CA PRO A 648 5.83 -15.25 19.89
C PRO A 648 4.68 -15.17 20.88
N LYS A 649 4.50 -13.99 21.47
CA LYS A 649 3.41 -13.72 22.42
C LYS A 649 2.37 -12.82 21.82
N SER A 650 1.13 -12.98 22.26
CA SER A 650 0.05 -12.08 21.91
C SER A 650 0.44 -10.65 22.21
N GLU A 651 0.02 -9.72 21.34
CA GLU A 651 0.11 -8.30 21.59
C GLU A 651 -0.57 -7.90 22.91
N LYS A 652 -1.49 -8.73 23.44
CA LYS A 652 -2.13 -8.53 24.75
C LYS A 652 -1.20 -8.81 25.94
N VAL A 653 -0.29 -9.77 25.83
CA VAL A 653 0.66 -10.09 26.91
C VAL A 653 1.66 -8.95 27.09
N SER A 654 2.09 -8.33 26.00
CA SER A 654 2.89 -7.10 26.04
C SER A 654 2.16 -5.97 26.75
N LEU A 655 0.84 -5.84 26.60
CA LEU A 655 0.04 -4.82 27.31
C LEU A 655 -0.13 -5.12 28.82
N ARG A 656 -0.16 -6.38 29.25
CA ARG A 656 -0.21 -6.75 30.68
C ARG A 656 1.14 -6.62 31.37
N LYS A 657 2.25 -7.05 30.74
CA LYS A 657 3.60 -6.82 31.27
C LYS A 657 3.98 -5.33 31.26
N ALA A 658 3.57 -4.59 30.22
CA ALA A 658 3.70 -3.15 30.20
C ALA A 658 2.86 -2.44 31.28
N ALA A 659 1.94 -3.13 31.96
CA ALA A 659 1.19 -2.59 33.10
C ALA A 659 1.90 -2.79 34.46
N GLU A 660 2.93 -3.64 34.53
CA GLU A 660 3.69 -3.96 35.76
C GLU A 660 5.07 -3.28 35.84
N LEU A 661 5.54 -2.70 34.74
CA LEU A 661 6.84 -2.02 34.69
C LEU A 661 6.78 -0.63 35.37
N PRO A 662 7.91 -0.07 35.88
CA PRO A 662 7.90 1.16 36.67
C PRO A 662 7.27 2.37 35.97
N LEU A 663 7.36 2.41 34.63
CA LEU A 663 6.80 3.48 33.79
C LEU A 663 5.55 3.03 33.03
N ALA A 664 4.89 1.97 33.49
CA ALA A 664 3.68 1.40 32.90
C ALA A 664 2.59 2.44 32.60
N GLY A 665 2.20 2.53 31.33
CA GLY A 665 1.13 3.43 30.87
C GLY A 665 1.49 4.92 30.92
N LYS A 666 2.73 5.26 31.29
CA LYS A 666 3.23 6.64 31.32
C LYS A 666 3.69 7.08 29.95
N THR A 667 3.25 8.25 29.52
CA THR A 667 3.61 8.84 28.24
C THR A 667 4.70 9.90 28.43
N PHE A 668 5.85 9.70 27.79
CA PHE A 668 6.99 10.60 27.82
C PHE A 668 7.10 11.40 26.51
N VAL A 669 7.61 12.62 26.58
CA VAL A 669 8.04 13.39 25.41
C VAL A 669 9.45 13.90 25.64
N LEU A 670 10.37 13.57 24.73
CA LEU A 670 11.75 14.06 24.78
C LEU A 670 11.87 15.38 23.99
N THR A 671 12.45 16.41 24.61
CA THR A 671 12.73 17.71 23.99
C THR A 671 14.12 18.23 24.39
N GLY A 672 14.80 18.95 23.50
CA GLY A 672 16.20 19.36 23.69
C GLY A 672 17.22 18.21 23.51
N THR A 673 18.50 18.53 23.53
CA THR A 673 19.60 17.55 23.39
C THR A 673 20.01 17.07 24.78
N LEU A 674 20.11 15.75 24.99
CA LEU A 674 20.51 15.14 26.26
C LEU A 674 22.04 14.98 26.30
N PRO A 675 22.77 15.68 27.22
CA PRO A 675 24.21 15.58 27.36
C PRO A 675 24.82 14.18 27.53
N SER A 676 24.13 13.24 28.18
CA SER A 676 24.71 11.96 28.62
C SER A 676 24.24 10.71 27.88
N MET A 677 23.25 10.83 26.98
CA MET A 677 22.77 9.75 26.11
C MET A 677 22.04 10.30 24.89
N THR A 678 21.93 9.51 23.82
CA THR A 678 21.13 9.88 22.64
C THR A 678 19.63 9.82 22.94
N ARG A 679 18.80 10.52 22.15
CA ARG A 679 17.33 10.44 22.29
C ARG A 679 16.79 9.04 22.02
N GLU A 680 17.42 8.28 21.14
CA GLU A 680 17.06 6.89 20.86
C GLU A 680 17.40 5.99 22.06
N GLU A 681 18.59 6.15 22.67
CA GLU A 681 18.93 5.43 23.90
C GLU A 681 18.00 5.78 25.08
N ALA A 682 17.61 7.06 25.21
CA ALA A 682 16.63 7.49 26.21
C ALA A 682 15.24 6.89 25.94
N ARG A 683 14.85 6.80 24.66
CA ARG A 683 13.60 6.17 24.24
C ARG A 683 13.59 4.68 24.53
N GLU A 684 14.66 3.97 24.17
CA GLU A 684 14.81 2.54 24.44
C GLU A 684 14.74 2.25 25.93
N LYS A 685 15.36 3.08 26.79
CA LYS A 685 15.26 2.94 28.25
C LYS A 685 13.84 3.16 28.78
N ILE A 686 13.11 4.16 28.27
CA ILE A 686 11.71 4.41 28.64
C ILE A 686 10.81 3.26 28.20
N GLU A 687 10.97 2.80 26.96
CA GLU A 687 10.18 1.71 26.39
C GLU A 687 10.49 0.37 27.08
N ALA A 688 11.75 0.13 27.48
CA ALA A 688 12.14 -1.03 28.27
C ALA A 688 11.52 -1.06 29.68
N LEU A 689 11.25 0.11 30.26
CA LEU A 689 10.56 0.28 31.54
C LEU A 689 9.03 0.45 31.40
N GLY A 690 8.46 0.17 30.23
CA GLY A 690 7.01 0.12 29.99
C GLY A 690 6.33 1.47 29.73
N GLY A 691 7.12 2.54 29.61
CA GLY A 691 6.65 3.87 29.20
C GLY A 691 6.57 4.00 27.68
N HIS A 692 5.79 4.96 27.20
CA HIS A 692 5.62 5.22 25.77
C HIS A 692 6.17 6.61 25.43
N VAL A 693 7.15 6.70 24.52
CA VAL A 693 7.65 7.99 24.02
C VAL A 693 6.81 8.47 22.85
N THR A 694 6.23 9.67 22.98
CA THR A 694 5.48 10.33 21.91
C THR A 694 6.22 11.56 21.39
N GLY A 695 5.97 11.90 20.13
CA GLY A 695 6.61 13.04 19.48
C GLY A 695 6.01 14.39 19.87
N SER A 696 4.88 14.43 20.57
CA SER A 696 4.10 15.66 20.80
C SER A 696 3.54 15.72 22.22
N VAL A 697 3.62 16.89 22.84
CA VAL A 697 3.02 17.15 24.15
C VAL A 697 1.51 17.32 24.01
N SER A 698 0.76 16.53 24.77
CA SER A 698 -0.71 16.56 24.85
C SER A 698 -1.15 16.50 26.31
N LYS A 699 -2.45 16.70 26.60
CA LYS A 699 -3.00 16.50 27.95
C LYS A 699 -2.85 15.08 28.50
N LYS A 700 -2.53 14.10 27.65
CA LYS A 700 -2.27 12.70 28.03
C LYS A 700 -0.79 12.40 28.24
N THR A 701 0.08 13.39 28.06
CA THR A 701 1.52 13.25 28.33
C THR A 701 1.74 13.37 29.83
N ASP A 702 2.39 12.37 30.43
CA ASP A 702 2.71 12.37 31.87
C ASP A 702 3.98 13.16 32.16
N TYR A 703 5.02 12.99 31.33
CA TYR A 703 6.33 13.59 31.54
C TYR A 703 6.92 14.19 30.28
N VAL A 704 7.59 15.33 30.41
CA VAL A 704 8.43 15.91 29.36
C VAL A 704 9.87 15.96 29.86
N VAL A 705 10.77 15.23 29.20
CA VAL A 705 12.20 15.26 29.52
C VAL A 705 12.84 16.39 28.72
N ALA A 706 13.34 17.40 29.41
CA ALA A 706 13.95 18.59 28.82
C ALA A 706 15.48 18.54 28.92
N GLY A 707 16.14 18.36 27.78
CA GLY A 707 17.59 18.52 27.61
C GLY A 707 18.01 19.96 27.37
N ARG A 708 19.28 20.18 26.99
CA ARG A 708 19.79 21.51 26.59
C ARG A 708 19.03 22.00 25.35
N GLU A 709 18.67 23.28 25.35
CA GLU A 709 17.84 23.94 24.32
C GLU A 709 16.47 23.25 24.09
N PRO A 710 15.62 23.16 25.13
CA PRO A 710 14.32 22.56 24.97
C PRO A 710 13.44 23.49 24.12
N GLY A 711 12.99 23.01 22.95
CA GLY A 711 12.17 23.79 22.01
C GLY A 711 10.70 23.90 22.45
N SER A 712 9.82 24.27 21.50
CA SER A 712 8.39 24.57 21.72
C SER A 712 7.56 23.54 22.49
N LYS A 713 8.03 22.29 22.64
CA LYS A 713 7.42 21.25 23.47
C LYS A 713 7.54 21.56 24.97
N PHE A 714 8.58 22.25 25.41
CA PHE A 714 8.74 22.68 26.79
C PHE A 714 7.75 23.78 27.17
N ASP A 715 7.57 24.76 26.27
CA ASP A 715 6.60 25.83 26.45
C ASP A 715 5.18 25.25 26.50
N LYS A 716 4.86 24.32 25.59
CA LYS A 716 3.59 23.60 25.57
C LYS A 716 3.36 22.71 26.80
N ALA A 717 4.42 22.15 27.39
CA ALA A 717 4.32 21.38 28.63
C ALA A 717 4.00 22.27 29.82
N LYS A 718 4.60 23.47 29.90
CA LYS A 718 4.27 24.48 30.92
C LYS A 718 2.83 24.97 30.80
N GLU A 719 2.37 25.25 29.58
CA GLU A 719 1.01 25.71 29.32
C GLU A 719 -0.07 24.68 29.73
N LEU A 720 0.24 23.40 29.52
CA LEU A 720 -0.67 22.29 29.86
C LEU A 720 -0.47 21.74 31.28
N GLY A 721 0.46 22.30 32.07
CA GLY A 721 0.73 21.87 33.45
C GLY A 721 1.31 20.46 33.59
N ILE A 722 2.05 19.99 32.59
CA ILE A 722 2.62 18.63 32.54
C ILE A 722 3.97 18.62 33.25
N SER A 723 4.28 17.54 33.98
CA SER A 723 5.55 17.40 34.72
C SER A 723 6.76 17.43 33.78
N ILE A 724 7.69 18.36 34.02
CA ILE A 724 8.91 18.51 33.23
C ILE A 724 10.09 18.00 34.06
N LEU A 725 10.82 17.02 33.53
CA LEU A 725 12.02 16.45 34.15
C LEU A 725 13.26 16.98 33.43
N ASN A 726 14.25 17.43 34.18
CA ASN A 726 15.59 17.61 33.62
C ASN A 726 16.29 16.26 33.47
N GLU A 727 17.42 16.21 32.76
CA GLU A 727 18.13 14.95 32.49
C GLU A 727 18.59 14.23 33.77
N ALA A 728 18.95 14.95 34.84
CA ALA A 728 19.37 14.33 36.11
C ALA A 728 18.18 13.68 36.85
N GLU A 729 17.01 14.32 36.81
CA GLU A 729 15.75 13.79 37.35
C GLU A 729 15.26 12.59 36.54
N PHE A 730 15.29 12.69 35.21
CA PHE A 730 14.97 11.59 34.31
C PHE A 730 15.85 10.37 34.57
N ARG A 731 17.15 10.57 34.82
CA ARG A 731 18.07 9.49 35.16
C ARG A 731 17.73 8.82 36.50
N LYS A 732 17.22 9.55 37.49
CA LYS A 732 16.77 8.95 38.76
C LYS A 732 15.51 8.11 38.55
N GLU A 733 14.56 8.61 37.77
CA GLU A 733 13.31 7.91 37.43
C GLU A 733 13.51 6.60 36.66
N ILE A 734 14.56 6.50 35.83
CA ILE A 734 14.88 5.28 35.07
C ILE A 734 15.91 4.36 35.77
N SER A 735 16.39 4.73 36.97
CA SER A 735 17.36 3.94 37.75
C SER A 735 16.77 3.33 39.04
N ALA A 736 15.50 3.61 39.35
CA ALA A 736 14.72 3.00 40.42
C ALA A 736 13.88 1.85 39.86
#